data_AF-A0A8S9WFM0-F1
#
_entry.id   AF-A0A8S9WFM0-F1
#
_cell.length_a   1.000
_cell.length_b   1.000
_cell.length_c   1.000
_cell.angle_alpha   90.00
_cell.angle_beta   90.00
_cell.angle_gamma   90.00
#
_symmetry.space_group_name_H-M   'P 1'
#
loop_
_entity.id
_entity.type
_entity.pdbx_description
1 polymer ?
#
loop_
_entity_poly.entity_id
_entity_poly.type
_entity_poly.pdbx_seq_one_letter_code
_entity_poly.pdbx_strand_id
1 'polypeptide(L)'
;MEEKYKNQEEGKMESKNRVLLIGIALLVLYTFVGTISTADIYVPSNYTKILWAIDNATAEGNYWSDYTGVDDSCGTGKFLNENGLITTNCSPSWHGTVIIDCESLDNWSVESDIGSYGNLTLVPGFIGKAVQLNWDIGTGDWVQAKYTFQEPINLSNYDIFGVSFHGSDSTPNCVSLMFADTHDVFYGWDCDGLNSIDRWMKNLAVPRKLFYKFWDWNTTDVWDEIDWSNINRFFFVVKCPAPMERGGQLTIDHLQVDRAQQWSRQEKFYTSTGDPNAARNAVDYILTQQKATGLFLSWKEEPSPKAWLYDQALVLHVLTREGTWLNGNPSNNESLQADKLVNFIANQQIEDGHWPRSWNPETGKIVYLDEWVGDQAWMTFALQTYRLKSGNDSVEPIINNASEWLKNKIEPSGKVVNSTEGNVDVWWAMIATGNIKEAERIEEYLLSIWDGDLKYWPRGSNDSFVAMDCQTWLSHFARSPWVNEEEKGMESLSFARRTLVTTDENDTICGFDGMGPVSVWCEGTAQYIAAGGEDSQFFLDNLMSIQNPDGSLPGCPDKKTWNSCFGWLSPWSGLAPTAWFYFAITGDPFISIFDTGPGTYLSIMGTHNGTITPSTDIFVHRMFTYSCSGTGGHSECVKIWNETWNVTANWNGYKGDWRNISFNNSFILEKGKTYNYTIRTGSYPQIVHADSMVVAGGTINCTSFIDTNGNEYEDWIPAIRLGE
;
A
#
# COMPACT_ATOMS: atom_id res chain seq x y z
N MET A 1 -58.80 32.52 -39.92
CA MET A 1 -59.43 31.24 -40.35
C MET A 1 -58.53 30.12 -39.82
N GLU A 2 -58.42 30.03 -38.50
CA GLU A 2 -57.23 29.50 -37.80
C GLU A 2 -57.56 28.56 -36.62
N GLU A 3 -58.82 28.14 -36.48
CA GLU A 3 -59.26 27.20 -35.43
C GLU A 3 -59.20 25.73 -35.85
N LYS A 4 -58.68 25.42 -37.05
CA LYS A 4 -58.57 24.03 -37.55
C LYS A 4 -57.17 23.42 -37.45
N TYR A 5 -56.17 24.15 -36.98
CA TYR A 5 -54.78 23.65 -36.87
C TYR A 5 -54.25 23.44 -35.45
N LYS A 6 -54.96 23.85 -34.39
CA LYS A 6 -54.55 23.51 -33.00
C LYS A 6 -54.97 22.10 -32.55
N ASN A 7 -56.14 21.62 -32.96
CA ASN A 7 -56.72 20.37 -32.46
C ASN A 7 -56.15 19.08 -33.10
N GLN A 8 -55.01 19.12 -33.78
CA GLN A 8 -54.37 17.94 -34.39
C GLN A 8 -52.98 17.60 -33.84
N GLU A 9 -52.35 18.49 -33.06
CA GLU A 9 -51.06 18.21 -32.40
C GLU A 9 -51.21 17.76 -30.94
N GLU A 10 -52.17 18.33 -30.19
CA GLU A 10 -52.40 17.96 -28.77
C GLU A 10 -52.78 16.47 -28.62
N GLY A 11 -53.64 15.93 -29.49
CA GLY A 11 -54.02 14.50 -29.49
C GLY A 11 -52.89 13.53 -29.89
N LYS A 12 -51.80 14.03 -30.49
CA LYS A 12 -50.60 13.22 -30.83
C LYS A 12 -49.53 13.27 -29.74
N MET A 13 -49.53 14.29 -28.88
CA MET A 13 -48.65 14.34 -27.70
C MET A 13 -49.19 13.47 -26.55
N GLU A 14 -50.49 13.49 -26.24
CA GLU A 14 -51.03 12.66 -25.15
C GLU A 14 -50.86 11.15 -25.40
N SER A 15 -51.01 10.67 -26.64
CA SER A 15 -50.87 9.24 -26.95
C SER A 15 -49.42 8.77 -26.87
N LYS A 16 -48.44 9.55 -27.36
CA LYS A 16 -47.02 9.26 -27.17
C LYS A 16 -46.60 9.33 -25.71
N ASN A 17 -47.05 10.34 -24.96
CA ASN A 17 -46.74 10.44 -23.54
C ASN A 17 -47.38 9.34 -22.71
N ARG A 18 -48.59 8.84 -23.05
CA ARG A 18 -49.17 7.67 -22.36
C ARG A 18 -48.46 6.36 -22.70
N VAL A 19 -47.99 6.14 -23.93
CA VAL A 19 -47.18 4.96 -24.25
C VAL A 19 -45.79 5.05 -23.60
N LEU A 20 -45.20 6.24 -23.52
CA LEU A 20 -43.93 6.46 -22.81
C LEU A 20 -44.10 6.36 -21.28
N LEU A 21 -45.19 6.85 -20.69
CA LEU A 21 -45.49 6.70 -19.27
C LEU A 21 -45.87 5.26 -18.88
N ILE A 22 -46.53 4.49 -19.75
CA ILE A 22 -46.78 3.07 -19.51
C ILE A 22 -45.50 2.25 -19.73
N GLY A 23 -44.66 2.63 -20.70
CA GLY A 23 -43.33 2.03 -20.90
C GLY A 23 -42.38 2.31 -19.74
N ILE A 24 -42.35 3.55 -19.24
CA ILE A 24 -41.58 3.94 -18.05
C ILE A 24 -42.20 3.32 -16.79
N ALA A 25 -43.52 3.25 -16.64
CA ALA A 25 -44.13 2.57 -15.49
C ALA A 25 -43.87 1.05 -15.50
N LEU A 26 -43.78 0.41 -16.66
CA LEU A 26 -43.40 -1.01 -16.78
C LEU A 26 -41.89 -1.23 -16.60
N LEU A 27 -41.03 -0.27 -16.96
CA LEU A 27 -39.62 -0.29 -16.57
C LEU A 27 -39.46 -0.10 -15.05
N VAL A 28 -40.19 0.85 -14.46
CA VAL A 28 -40.16 1.17 -13.02
C VAL A 28 -40.81 0.06 -12.17
N LEU A 29 -41.73 -0.73 -12.74
CA LEU A 29 -42.22 -1.98 -12.14
C LEU A 29 -41.28 -3.18 -12.35
N TYR A 30 -40.22 -3.05 -13.16
CA TYR A 30 -39.12 -4.02 -13.24
C TYR A 30 -37.87 -3.58 -12.44
N THR A 31 -37.77 -2.32 -12.02
CA THR A 31 -36.70 -1.81 -11.12
C THR A 31 -37.10 -1.77 -9.63
N PHE A 32 -38.12 -2.55 -9.24
CA PHE A 32 -38.47 -2.81 -7.84
C PHE A 32 -38.53 -4.32 -7.54
N VAL A 33 -37.66 -5.11 -8.16
CA VAL A 33 -37.01 -6.19 -7.42
C VAL A 33 -35.93 -5.49 -6.59
N GLY A 34 -36.07 -5.49 -5.27
CA GLY A 34 -35.07 -4.86 -4.41
C GLY A 34 -33.71 -5.49 -4.64
N THR A 35 -32.67 -4.66 -4.72
CA THR A 35 -31.29 -5.10 -4.53
C THR A 35 -31.11 -5.51 -3.06
N ILE A 36 -31.62 -6.68 -2.74
CA ILE A 36 -31.33 -7.40 -1.50
C ILE A 36 -29.83 -7.62 -1.52
N SER A 37 -29.12 -7.04 -0.56
CA SER A 37 -27.67 -7.26 -0.49
C SER A 37 -27.39 -8.72 -0.19
N THR A 38 -26.33 -9.23 -0.81
CA THR A 38 -25.51 -10.31 -0.26
C THR A 38 -25.29 -10.06 1.24
N ALA A 39 -25.30 -11.14 2.02
CA ALA A 39 -25.21 -11.06 3.47
C ALA A 39 -24.32 -12.19 3.97
N ASP A 40 -23.05 -11.83 4.18
CA ASP A 40 -21.98 -12.79 4.37
C ASP A 40 -21.99 -13.44 5.76
N ILE A 41 -22.05 -14.76 5.80
CA ILE A 41 -21.83 -15.55 7.01
C ILE A 41 -20.31 -15.63 7.25
N TYR A 42 -19.73 -14.54 7.79
CA TYR A 42 -18.29 -14.40 8.09
C TYR A 42 -17.90 -14.92 9.48
N VAL A 43 -17.07 -15.98 9.54
CA VAL A 43 -16.73 -16.73 10.76
C VAL A 43 -15.19 -16.68 11.01
N PRO A 44 -14.66 -15.79 11.87
CA PRO A 44 -13.21 -15.74 12.23
C PRO A 44 -12.82 -16.56 13.48
N SER A 45 -11.55 -17.04 13.53
CA SER A 45 -11.03 -18.04 14.48
C SER A 45 -9.81 -17.60 15.31
N ASN A 46 -9.79 -17.84 16.64
CA ASN A 46 -8.56 -17.78 17.46
C ASN A 46 -8.69 -18.45 18.83
N TYR A 47 -7.67 -19.23 19.25
CA TYR A 47 -6.91 -19.18 20.54
C TYR A 47 -6.06 -20.47 20.74
N THR A 48 -4.97 -20.40 21.53
CA THR A 48 -3.82 -21.38 21.52
C THR A 48 -3.47 -21.90 22.94
N LYS A 49 -2.47 -22.77 23.26
CA LYS A 49 -1.13 -23.13 22.68
C LYS A 49 -0.57 -24.42 23.38
N ILE A 50 0.76 -24.71 23.24
CA ILE A 50 1.61 -25.62 24.11
C ILE A 50 1.43 -27.15 23.88
N LEU A 51 2.44 -28.06 23.79
CA LEU A 51 3.94 -28.01 23.69
C LEU A 51 4.56 -29.39 23.25
N TRP A 52 5.89 -29.41 22.95
CA TRP A 52 6.82 -30.56 22.75
C TRP A 52 6.66 -31.41 21.45
N ALA A 53 7.72 -31.88 20.75
CA ALA A 53 9.17 -31.86 21.01
C ALA A 53 10.04 -31.78 19.71
N ILE A 54 11.35 -31.58 19.89
CA ILE A 54 12.42 -31.59 18.87
C ILE A 54 12.79 -33.03 18.48
N ASP A 55 13.00 -33.35 17.19
CA ASP A 55 14.25 -33.99 16.70
C ASP A 55 14.35 -34.28 15.18
N ASN A 56 15.58 -34.21 14.67
CA ASN A 56 16.16 -34.88 13.48
C ASN A 56 15.61 -34.64 12.06
N ALA A 57 16.31 -33.77 11.30
CA ALA A 57 16.70 -34.05 9.91
C ALA A 57 17.98 -33.28 9.50
N THR A 58 19.15 -33.84 9.81
CA THR A 58 20.43 -33.43 9.19
C THR A 58 20.64 -34.15 7.86
N ALA A 59 20.79 -33.41 6.76
CA ALA A 59 21.44 -33.90 5.55
C ALA A 59 21.97 -32.72 4.72
N GLU A 60 23.22 -32.84 4.27
CA GLU A 60 24.00 -31.83 3.54
C GLU A 60 23.50 -31.62 2.09
N GLY A 61 23.73 -30.43 1.53
CA GLY A 61 23.33 -30.12 0.16
C GLY A 61 23.88 -28.79 -0.37
N ASN A 62 25.20 -28.65 -0.47
CA ASN A 62 25.83 -27.49 -1.13
C ASN A 62 25.45 -27.43 -2.61
N TYR A 63 24.86 -26.32 -3.08
CA TYR A 63 25.05 -25.85 -4.46
C TYR A 63 25.03 -24.31 -4.53
N TRP A 64 26.16 -23.75 -4.91
CA TRP A 64 26.31 -22.38 -5.43
C TRP A 64 26.40 -22.43 -6.96
N SER A 65 26.20 -21.26 -7.58
CA SER A 65 26.57 -20.88 -8.96
C SER A 65 25.99 -21.71 -10.12
N ASP A 66 25.06 -21.13 -10.88
CA ASP A 66 25.41 -20.45 -12.14
C ASP A 66 24.18 -19.78 -12.76
N TYR A 67 24.26 -18.45 -12.99
CA TYR A 67 23.28 -17.71 -13.80
C TYR A 67 24.05 -16.81 -14.78
N THR A 68 24.44 -17.38 -15.92
CA THR A 68 25.03 -16.65 -17.06
C THR A 68 23.99 -16.58 -18.17
N GLY A 69 23.43 -15.40 -18.45
CA GLY A 69 22.38 -15.27 -19.45
C GLY A 69 21.79 -13.87 -19.60
N VAL A 70 22.61 -12.88 -19.95
CA VAL A 70 22.15 -11.63 -20.58
C VAL A 70 23.05 -11.35 -21.78
N ASP A 71 22.44 -10.80 -22.84
CA ASP A 71 23.03 -10.63 -24.17
C ASP A 71 24.10 -9.53 -24.22
N ASP A 72 25.10 -9.71 -25.07
CA ASP A 72 26.33 -8.93 -25.11
C ASP A 72 26.31 -7.95 -26.30
N SER A 73 25.85 -6.71 -26.10
CA SER A 73 26.33 -5.57 -26.92
C SER A 73 25.93 -4.18 -26.38
N CYS A 74 26.92 -3.28 -26.34
CA CYS A 74 26.84 -1.83 -26.08
C CYS A 74 26.54 -1.36 -24.63
N GLY A 75 27.60 -1.16 -23.83
CA GLY A 75 27.67 0.01 -22.93
C GLY A 75 27.76 -0.21 -21.41
N THR A 76 28.53 -1.18 -20.90
CA THR A 76 28.57 -1.54 -19.45
C THR A 76 29.73 -0.93 -18.64
N GLY A 77 30.15 0.29 -18.95
CA GLY A 77 31.38 0.89 -18.38
C GLY A 77 31.34 1.35 -16.91
N LYS A 78 30.17 1.74 -16.38
CA LYS A 78 30.07 2.37 -15.04
C LYS A 78 29.63 1.44 -13.89
N PHE A 79 28.80 0.43 -14.14
CA PHE A 79 28.11 -0.30 -13.04
C PHE A 79 28.82 -1.54 -12.50
N LEU A 80 30.04 -1.82 -12.98
CA LEU A 80 30.74 -3.07 -12.71
C LEU A 80 32.00 -2.82 -11.88
N ASN A 81 32.22 -3.66 -10.86
CA ASN A 81 33.55 -3.76 -10.27
C ASN A 81 34.55 -4.39 -11.28
N GLU A 82 35.82 -4.50 -10.88
CA GLU A 82 36.92 -5.08 -11.69
C GLU A 82 36.63 -6.49 -12.25
N ASN A 83 35.61 -7.19 -11.73
CA ASN A 83 35.22 -8.56 -12.09
C ASN A 83 33.83 -8.66 -12.75
N GLY A 84 33.17 -7.56 -13.11
CA GLY A 84 31.86 -7.61 -13.75
C GLY A 84 30.68 -7.86 -12.80
N LEU A 85 30.81 -7.55 -11.51
CA LEU A 85 29.79 -7.83 -10.48
C LEU A 85 29.35 -6.57 -9.72
N ILE A 86 28.06 -6.53 -9.40
CA ILE A 86 27.44 -5.59 -8.45
C ILE A 86 27.71 -6.12 -7.04
N THR A 87 28.31 -5.32 -6.16
CA THR A 87 28.88 -5.80 -4.88
C THR A 87 28.03 -5.55 -3.64
N THR A 88 26.84 -4.97 -3.74
CA THR A 88 26.00 -4.70 -2.56
C THR A 88 24.53 -4.96 -2.83
N ASN A 89 23.80 -5.43 -1.81
CA ASN A 89 22.34 -5.49 -1.79
C ASN A 89 21.69 -4.09 -1.70
N CYS A 90 22.48 -3.01 -1.76
CA CYS A 90 22.17 -1.66 -1.28
C CYS A 90 22.21 -0.56 -2.33
N SER A 91 22.40 -0.95 -3.60
CA SER A 91 22.03 -0.11 -4.74
C SER A 91 20.58 -0.42 -5.13
N PRO A 92 19.84 0.55 -5.71
CA PRO A 92 18.73 0.27 -6.61
C PRO A 92 19.11 -0.88 -7.54
N SER A 93 18.41 -2.01 -7.44
CA SER A 93 18.90 -3.31 -7.96
C SER A 93 18.66 -3.55 -9.45
N TRP A 94 18.48 -2.47 -10.23
CA TRP A 94 18.27 -2.51 -11.67
C TRP A 94 19.35 -1.71 -12.41
N HIS A 95 19.80 -2.28 -13.53
CA HIS A 95 20.83 -1.72 -14.39
C HIS A 95 20.28 -1.71 -15.81
N GLY A 96 19.97 -0.51 -16.30
CA GLY A 96 19.48 -0.27 -17.64
C GLY A 96 20.60 0.00 -18.64
N THR A 97 20.20 0.31 -19.87
CA THR A 97 21.09 0.80 -20.91
C THR A 97 21.46 2.24 -20.60
N VAL A 98 22.75 2.54 -20.41
CA VAL A 98 23.25 3.92 -20.29
C VAL A 98 23.12 4.62 -21.64
N ILE A 99 22.38 5.73 -21.69
CA ILE A 99 22.22 6.55 -22.89
C ILE A 99 22.98 7.88 -22.81
N ILE A 100 23.36 8.32 -21.61
CA ILE A 100 24.29 9.45 -21.40
C ILE A 100 25.22 9.09 -20.23
N ASP A 101 26.54 9.07 -20.47
CA ASP A 101 27.55 8.65 -19.49
C ASP A 101 28.20 9.79 -18.69
N CYS A 102 28.02 11.03 -19.16
CA CYS A 102 28.59 12.28 -18.60
C CYS A 102 30.13 12.30 -18.43
N GLU A 103 30.88 11.49 -19.19
CA GLU A 103 32.35 11.43 -19.11
C GLU A 103 33.07 12.56 -19.86
N SER A 104 32.32 13.32 -20.67
CA SER A 104 32.80 14.48 -21.42
C SER A 104 31.72 15.56 -21.54
N LEU A 105 32.13 16.77 -21.98
CA LEU A 105 31.20 17.82 -22.39
C LEU A 105 30.82 17.73 -23.89
N ASP A 106 31.22 16.67 -24.58
CA ASP A 106 30.84 16.48 -25.97
C ASP A 106 29.32 16.31 -26.05
N ASN A 107 28.70 16.87 -27.09
CA ASN A 107 27.25 16.96 -27.29
C ASN A 107 26.46 17.78 -26.24
N TRP A 108 27.09 18.24 -25.16
CA TRP A 108 26.47 19.10 -24.16
C TRP A 108 26.57 20.59 -24.53
N SER A 109 25.55 21.35 -24.15
CA SER A 109 25.48 22.81 -24.32
C SER A 109 24.64 23.45 -23.22
N VAL A 110 24.82 24.75 -22.99
CA VAL A 110 23.98 25.54 -22.08
C VAL A 110 23.07 26.44 -22.90
N GLU A 111 21.81 26.50 -22.50
CA GLU A 111 20.85 27.51 -22.94
C GLU A 111 20.28 28.20 -21.70
N SER A 112 19.92 29.48 -21.82
CA SER A 112 19.41 30.27 -20.69
C SER A 112 18.51 31.40 -21.16
N ASP A 113 17.63 31.83 -20.27
CA ASP A 113 16.80 33.00 -20.49
C ASP A 113 17.61 34.32 -20.51
N ILE A 114 17.01 35.40 -21.03
CA ILE A 114 17.61 36.72 -21.09
C ILE A 114 17.86 37.26 -19.67
N GLY A 115 19.13 37.47 -19.34
CA GLY A 115 19.54 37.93 -18.00
C GLY A 115 19.83 36.79 -17.03
N SER A 116 19.75 35.53 -17.49
CA SER A 116 20.29 34.35 -16.82
C SER A 116 21.65 33.96 -17.42
N TYR A 117 22.46 33.24 -16.67
CA TYR A 117 23.76 32.72 -17.07
C TYR A 117 23.95 31.29 -16.56
N GLY A 118 24.63 30.45 -17.35
CA GLY A 118 25.08 29.14 -16.91
C GLY A 118 26.36 28.68 -17.59
N ASN A 119 27.01 27.69 -17.00
CA ASN A 119 28.15 26.99 -17.60
C ASN A 119 28.13 25.51 -17.20
N LEU A 120 28.81 24.68 -18.00
CA LEU A 120 29.01 23.27 -17.71
C LEU A 120 30.47 23.00 -17.39
N THR A 121 30.70 22.19 -16.36
CA THR A 121 32.02 21.74 -15.91
C THR A 121 32.02 20.24 -15.69
N LEU A 122 33.10 19.56 -16.06
CA LEU A 122 33.33 18.19 -15.62
C LEU A 122 33.86 18.19 -14.19
N VAL A 123 33.22 17.39 -13.34
CA VAL A 123 33.58 17.19 -11.93
C VAL A 123 33.73 15.69 -11.65
N PRO A 124 34.33 15.28 -10.53
CA PRO A 124 34.32 13.88 -10.11
C PRO A 124 32.87 13.37 -9.98
N GLY A 125 32.58 12.24 -10.61
CA GLY A 125 31.27 11.58 -10.50
C GLY A 125 31.16 10.72 -9.25
N PHE A 126 30.01 10.07 -9.08
CA PHE A 126 29.90 8.86 -8.25
C PHE A 126 30.77 7.75 -8.84
N ILE A 127 30.78 7.64 -10.17
CA ILE A 127 31.67 6.77 -10.93
C ILE A 127 32.32 7.60 -12.04
N GLY A 128 33.65 7.65 -12.07
CA GLY A 128 34.40 8.37 -13.11
C GLY A 128 34.19 9.89 -13.02
N LYS A 129 33.58 10.48 -14.05
CA LYS A 129 33.21 11.89 -14.10
C LYS A 129 31.70 12.09 -14.20
N ALA A 130 31.30 13.31 -13.89
CA ALA A 130 29.95 13.79 -14.04
C ALA A 130 29.93 15.21 -14.64
N VAL A 131 28.79 15.59 -15.21
CA VAL A 131 28.55 16.91 -15.79
C VAL A 131 27.78 17.76 -14.78
N GLN A 132 28.41 18.85 -14.33
CA GLN A 132 27.82 19.83 -13.43
C GLN A 132 27.37 21.06 -14.21
N LEU A 133 26.08 21.41 -14.10
CA LEU A 133 25.56 22.72 -14.48
C LEU A 133 25.73 23.65 -13.28
N ASN A 134 26.37 24.80 -13.53
CA ASN A 134 26.40 25.93 -12.63
C ASN A 134 25.51 27.03 -13.23
N TRP A 135 24.69 27.70 -12.42
CA TRP A 135 23.82 28.78 -12.89
C TRP A 135 23.88 30.03 -12.00
N ASP A 136 23.52 31.16 -12.60
CA ASP A 136 22.97 32.35 -11.95
C ASP A 136 21.82 32.86 -12.83
N ILE A 137 20.58 32.69 -12.36
CA ILE A 137 19.35 33.08 -13.06
C ILE A 137 19.18 34.61 -13.09
N GLY A 138 19.97 35.38 -12.34
CA GLY A 138 20.13 36.83 -12.51
C GLY A 138 18.80 37.60 -12.55
N THR A 139 18.35 38.02 -13.73
CA THR A 139 17.01 38.64 -13.91
C THR A 139 16.04 37.86 -14.79
N GLY A 140 16.45 36.71 -15.34
CA GLY A 140 15.57 35.85 -16.13
C GLY A 140 14.83 34.81 -15.27
N ASP A 141 14.29 33.80 -15.95
CA ASP A 141 13.44 32.76 -15.35
C ASP A 141 14.08 31.35 -15.30
N TRP A 142 14.99 31.01 -16.22
CA TRP A 142 15.55 29.64 -16.34
C TRP A 142 16.97 29.55 -16.93
N VAL A 143 17.64 28.44 -16.63
CA VAL A 143 18.91 27.96 -17.23
C VAL A 143 18.81 26.45 -17.44
N GLN A 144 19.31 25.91 -18.56
CA GLN A 144 19.30 24.46 -18.81
C GLN A 144 20.61 23.93 -19.38
N ALA A 145 20.92 22.69 -19.02
CA ALA A 145 21.89 21.87 -19.70
C ALA A 145 21.16 21.03 -20.76
N LYS A 146 21.57 21.14 -22.03
CA LYS A 146 21.04 20.36 -23.16
C LYS A 146 22.08 19.38 -23.66
N TYR A 147 21.73 18.10 -23.67
CA TYR A 147 22.43 17.05 -24.40
C TYR A 147 21.77 16.81 -25.75
N THR A 148 22.56 16.73 -26.83
CA THR A 148 22.06 16.48 -28.19
C THR A 148 22.60 15.15 -28.71
N PHE A 149 21.75 14.14 -28.90
CA PHE A 149 22.21 12.85 -29.43
C PHE A 149 22.77 13.03 -30.86
N GLN A 150 23.87 12.33 -31.17
CA GLN A 150 24.54 12.43 -32.48
C GLN A 150 23.63 11.98 -33.63
N GLU A 151 22.80 10.98 -33.35
CA GLU A 151 21.68 10.53 -34.17
C GLU A 151 20.47 10.33 -33.24
N PRO A 152 19.21 10.48 -33.72
CA PRO A 152 18.03 10.21 -32.90
C PRO A 152 18.01 8.77 -32.36
N ILE A 153 17.60 8.60 -31.11
CA ILE A 153 17.50 7.31 -30.42
C ILE A 153 16.05 6.88 -30.23
N ASN A 154 15.83 5.56 -30.29
CA ASN A 154 14.53 4.96 -30.05
C ASN A 154 14.38 4.57 -28.57
N LEU A 155 13.44 5.22 -27.89
CA LEU A 155 13.07 4.99 -26.50
C LEU A 155 11.65 4.40 -26.33
N SER A 156 10.95 4.05 -27.42
CA SER A 156 9.56 3.56 -27.37
C SER A 156 9.38 2.31 -26.51
N ASN A 157 10.41 1.45 -26.42
CA ASN A 157 10.37 0.18 -25.69
C ASN A 157 10.74 0.30 -24.20
N TYR A 158 11.19 1.47 -23.72
CA TYR A 158 11.54 1.68 -22.31
C TYR A 158 10.40 2.40 -21.58
N ASP A 159 10.15 1.99 -20.33
CA ASP A 159 9.04 2.48 -19.51
C ASP A 159 9.52 3.22 -18.24
N ILE A 160 10.82 3.13 -17.91
CA ILE A 160 11.43 3.79 -16.75
C ILE A 160 12.81 4.38 -17.09
N PHE A 161 13.10 5.53 -16.50
CA PHE A 161 14.38 6.24 -16.56
C PHE A 161 15.08 6.19 -15.21
N GLY A 162 16.42 6.19 -15.23
CA GLY A 162 17.26 6.14 -14.05
C GLY A 162 18.32 7.21 -14.13
N VAL A 163 18.32 8.13 -13.16
CA VAL A 163 19.20 9.32 -13.22
C VAL A 163 19.97 9.47 -11.92
N SER A 164 21.30 9.55 -12.02
CA SER A 164 22.14 9.76 -10.84
C SER A 164 22.50 11.23 -10.71
N PHE A 165 21.97 11.88 -9.68
CA PHE A 165 22.13 13.32 -9.42
C PHE A 165 22.89 13.61 -8.12
N HIS A 166 23.58 14.76 -8.08
CA HIS A 166 24.11 15.36 -6.86
C HIS A 166 23.88 16.87 -6.88
N GLY A 167 23.15 17.37 -5.88
CA GLY A 167 22.90 18.79 -5.67
C GLY A 167 23.99 19.47 -4.86
N SER A 168 23.60 20.42 -4.01
CA SER A 168 24.44 21.18 -3.09
C SER A 168 23.60 21.72 -1.94
N ASP A 169 24.22 22.12 -0.82
CA ASP A 169 23.52 22.76 0.30
C ASP A 169 23.18 24.20 -0.11
N SER A 170 22.10 24.35 -0.88
CA SER A 170 21.69 25.57 -1.57
C SER A 170 20.17 25.73 -1.56
N THR A 171 19.71 26.94 -1.89
CA THR A 171 18.27 27.24 -2.03
C THR A 171 17.58 26.26 -3.02
N PRO A 172 16.44 25.64 -2.64
CA PRO A 172 15.66 24.80 -3.55
C PRO A 172 15.20 25.54 -4.80
N ASN A 173 15.45 24.95 -5.97
CA ASN A 173 14.94 25.37 -7.28
C ASN A 173 14.01 24.29 -7.86
N CYS A 174 13.10 24.68 -8.74
CA CYS A 174 12.33 23.73 -9.54
C CYS A 174 13.25 23.18 -10.65
N VAL A 175 13.47 21.86 -10.66
CA VAL A 175 14.29 21.19 -11.67
C VAL A 175 13.41 20.33 -12.58
N SER A 176 13.44 20.58 -13.88
CA SER A 176 12.73 19.75 -14.87
C SER A 176 13.69 18.75 -15.51
N LEU A 177 13.29 17.49 -15.63
CA LEU A 177 13.87 16.55 -16.60
C LEU A 177 13.04 16.60 -17.87
N MET A 178 13.67 16.71 -19.05
CA MET A 178 12.92 16.81 -20.31
C MET A 178 13.57 16.01 -21.45
N PHE A 179 12.73 15.51 -22.35
CA PHE A 179 13.12 14.98 -23.65
C PHE A 179 12.46 15.79 -24.77
N ALA A 180 13.12 15.84 -25.93
CA ALA A 180 12.51 16.31 -27.17
C ALA A 180 12.80 15.36 -28.34
N ASP A 181 11.81 15.20 -29.21
CA ASP A 181 11.92 14.44 -30.45
C ASP A 181 12.46 15.30 -31.62
N THR A 182 12.58 14.70 -32.80
CA THR A 182 12.96 15.38 -34.04
C THR A 182 11.94 16.40 -34.57
N HIS A 183 10.74 16.49 -33.97
CA HIS A 183 9.66 17.39 -34.36
C HIS A 183 9.52 18.61 -33.43
N ASP A 184 10.44 18.76 -32.47
CA ASP A 184 10.39 19.79 -31.42
C ASP A 184 9.15 19.65 -30.48
N VAL A 185 8.68 18.42 -30.26
CA VAL A 185 7.71 18.10 -29.21
C VAL A 185 8.46 17.79 -27.91
N PHE A 186 8.14 18.53 -26.84
CA PHE A 186 8.84 18.45 -25.55
C PHE A 186 7.96 17.82 -24.49
N TYR A 187 8.47 16.77 -23.85
CA TYR A 187 7.85 16.15 -22.68
C TYR A 187 8.78 16.28 -21.48
N GLY A 188 8.24 16.59 -20.30
CA GLY A 188 9.03 16.86 -19.11
C GLY A 188 8.34 16.50 -17.80
N TRP A 189 9.13 16.44 -16.73
CA TRP A 189 8.69 16.22 -15.35
C TRP A 189 9.40 17.20 -14.43
N ASP A 190 8.64 17.94 -13.60
CA ASP A 190 9.14 18.93 -12.64
C ASP A 190 9.37 18.32 -11.23
N CYS A 191 10.49 18.66 -10.59
CA CYS A 191 10.92 18.19 -9.28
C CYS A 191 11.52 19.33 -8.44
N ASP A 192 10.79 19.77 -7.40
CA ASP A 192 11.14 20.95 -6.60
C ASP A 192 12.16 20.67 -5.48
N GLY A 193 13.35 21.27 -5.56
CA GLY A 193 14.40 21.12 -4.56
C GLY A 193 15.34 19.93 -4.79
N LEU A 194 15.32 19.33 -6.00
CA LEU A 194 16.29 18.30 -6.37
C LEU A 194 17.75 18.78 -6.22
N ASN A 195 18.00 20.07 -6.47
CA ASN A 195 19.34 20.69 -6.32
C ASN A 195 19.76 20.95 -4.87
N SER A 196 18.85 20.95 -3.89
CA SER A 196 19.19 21.17 -2.48
C SER A 196 19.65 19.89 -1.75
N ILE A 197 19.71 18.76 -2.46
CA ILE A 197 20.16 17.48 -1.92
C ILE A 197 21.67 17.34 -2.15
N ASP A 198 22.47 17.64 -1.13
CA ASP A 198 23.94 17.65 -1.13
C ASP A 198 24.59 16.26 -1.00
N ARG A 199 23.95 15.23 -1.56
CA ARG A 199 24.48 13.87 -1.67
C ARG A 199 24.11 13.23 -3.01
N TRP A 200 24.77 12.13 -3.35
CA TRP A 200 24.42 11.32 -4.52
C TRP A 200 23.07 10.63 -4.33
N MET A 201 22.07 11.09 -5.08
CA MET A 201 20.84 10.36 -5.38
C MET A 201 21.18 9.32 -6.45
N LYS A 202 21.58 8.13 -6.02
CA LYS A 202 22.03 7.04 -6.89
C LYS A 202 20.81 6.46 -7.61
N ASN A 203 20.75 6.58 -8.94
CA ASN A 203 19.71 5.98 -9.79
C ASN A 203 18.27 6.32 -9.37
N LEU A 204 17.93 7.62 -9.28
CA LEU A 204 16.57 8.10 -9.09
C LEU A 204 15.66 7.53 -10.20
N ALA A 205 14.67 6.75 -9.80
CA ALA A 205 13.73 6.08 -10.70
C ALA A 205 12.61 7.04 -11.13
N VAL A 206 12.50 7.30 -12.43
CA VAL A 206 11.51 8.20 -13.03
C VAL A 206 10.70 7.42 -14.07
N PRO A 207 9.51 6.90 -13.71
CA PRO A 207 8.57 6.31 -14.67
C PRO A 207 8.30 7.22 -15.88
N ARG A 208 8.25 6.67 -17.10
CA ARG A 208 7.93 7.43 -18.33
C ARG A 208 6.59 8.15 -18.23
N LYS A 209 5.65 7.60 -17.45
CA LYS A 209 4.31 8.19 -17.20
C LYS A 209 4.33 9.47 -16.34
N LEU A 210 5.46 9.84 -15.72
CA LEU A 210 5.64 11.15 -15.09
C LEU A 210 5.86 12.29 -16.10
N PHE A 211 6.28 11.97 -17.33
CA PHE A 211 6.57 12.98 -18.34
C PHE A 211 5.28 13.44 -19.04
N TYR A 212 4.96 14.73 -18.94
CA TYR A 212 3.81 15.37 -19.59
C TYR A 212 4.27 16.33 -20.70
N LYS A 213 3.39 16.60 -21.68
CA LYS A 213 3.62 17.62 -22.73
C LYS A 213 3.87 18.97 -22.07
N PHE A 214 5.08 19.50 -22.25
CA PHE A 214 5.59 20.61 -21.44
C PHE A 214 5.23 21.99 -22.00
N TRP A 215 5.07 22.08 -23.33
CA TRP A 215 4.68 23.30 -24.03
C TRP A 215 3.52 23.00 -25.00
N ASP A 216 2.43 23.77 -24.93
CA ASP A 216 1.29 23.67 -25.86
C ASP A 216 1.25 24.90 -26.78
N TRP A 217 2.26 25.02 -27.64
CA TRP A 217 2.52 26.23 -28.43
C TRP A 217 1.90 26.22 -29.84
N ASN A 218 1.42 25.05 -30.32
CA ASN A 218 0.87 24.90 -31.68
C ASN A 218 -0.25 23.85 -31.73
N THR A 219 -1.51 24.29 -31.64
CA THR A 219 -2.72 23.43 -31.78
C THR A 219 -3.07 23.07 -33.23
N THR A 220 -2.11 23.17 -34.15
CA THR A 220 -2.29 22.92 -35.58
C THR A 220 -1.17 22.09 -36.21
N ASP A 221 -0.18 21.65 -35.44
CA ASP A 221 0.87 20.75 -35.94
C ASP A 221 0.36 19.31 -36.04
N VAL A 222 0.97 18.52 -36.92
CA VAL A 222 0.60 17.11 -37.15
C VAL A 222 1.13 16.19 -36.04
N TRP A 223 2.12 16.68 -35.27
CA TRP A 223 2.79 15.97 -34.19
C TRP A 223 2.41 16.60 -32.84
N ASP A 224 1.25 16.21 -32.31
CA ASP A 224 0.72 16.72 -31.03
C ASP A 224 1.28 15.96 -29.81
N GLU A 225 1.78 14.74 -30.04
CA GLU A 225 2.41 13.84 -29.06
C GLU A 225 3.88 13.59 -29.43
N ILE A 226 4.71 13.29 -28.42
CA ILE A 226 6.16 13.06 -28.62
C ILE A 226 6.44 11.72 -29.30
N ASP A 227 7.25 11.73 -30.35
CA ASP A 227 7.74 10.50 -30.97
C ASP A 227 8.91 9.91 -30.17
N TRP A 228 8.58 9.06 -29.20
CA TRP A 228 9.57 8.29 -28.43
C TRP A 228 10.50 7.42 -29.30
N SER A 229 10.20 7.17 -30.59
CA SER A 229 11.09 6.43 -31.48
C SER A 229 12.21 7.29 -32.12
N ASN A 230 12.11 8.61 -32.02
CA ASN A 230 13.01 9.60 -32.64
C ASN A 230 13.43 10.71 -31.65
N ILE A 231 13.84 10.33 -30.43
CA ILE A 231 14.32 11.28 -29.42
C ILE A 231 15.72 11.78 -29.79
N ASN A 232 15.91 13.10 -29.90
CA ASN A 232 17.19 13.69 -30.31
C ASN A 232 17.82 14.63 -29.27
N ARG A 233 17.09 15.03 -28.21
CA ARG A 233 17.63 15.87 -27.12
C ARG A 233 17.12 15.41 -25.75
N PHE A 234 17.98 15.58 -24.75
CA PHE A 234 17.66 15.48 -23.33
C PHE A 234 18.09 16.77 -22.63
N PHE A 235 17.35 17.17 -21.59
CA PHE A 235 17.63 18.36 -20.81
C PHE A 235 17.46 18.08 -19.32
N PHE A 236 18.24 18.79 -18.52
CA PHE A 236 17.79 19.18 -17.19
C PHE A 236 17.76 20.71 -17.08
N VAL A 237 16.59 21.23 -16.71
CA VAL A 237 16.26 22.66 -16.67
C VAL A 237 16.13 23.09 -15.22
N VAL A 238 16.70 24.24 -14.88
CA VAL A 238 16.52 24.86 -13.57
C VAL A 238 15.68 26.13 -13.73
N LYS A 239 14.55 26.18 -13.05
CA LYS A 239 13.60 27.29 -13.03
C LYS A 239 13.67 28.03 -11.68
N CYS A 240 13.37 29.32 -11.68
CA CYS A 240 13.33 30.13 -10.46
C CYS A 240 11.99 30.00 -9.70
N PRO A 241 11.98 29.50 -8.45
CA PRO A 241 10.90 29.82 -7.52
C PRO A 241 11.14 31.24 -6.97
N ALA A 242 10.34 32.19 -7.41
CA ALA A 242 10.33 33.51 -6.78
C ALA A 242 9.97 33.37 -5.27
N PRO A 243 10.69 34.01 -4.32
CA PRO A 243 11.63 35.12 -4.51
C PRO A 243 13.05 34.87 -3.94
N MET A 244 13.60 33.65 -4.03
CA MET A 244 14.85 33.27 -3.34
C MET A 244 16.12 33.31 -4.23
N GLU A 245 17.24 32.81 -3.71
CA GLU A 245 18.57 32.89 -4.32
C GLU A 245 18.60 32.32 -5.73
N ARG A 246 19.35 32.99 -6.61
CA ARG A 246 19.28 32.77 -8.06
C ARG A 246 20.43 31.96 -8.63
N GLY A 247 21.45 31.65 -7.84
CA GLY A 247 22.59 30.83 -8.25
C GLY A 247 22.66 29.50 -7.54
N GLY A 248 23.23 28.50 -8.19
CA GLY A 248 23.33 27.14 -7.65
C GLY A 248 24.05 26.18 -8.60
N GLN A 249 24.06 24.91 -8.23
CA GLN A 249 24.66 23.83 -9.02
C GLN A 249 23.87 22.53 -8.91
N LEU A 250 23.90 21.73 -9.99
CA LEU A 250 23.35 20.38 -10.06
C LEU A 250 24.23 19.54 -10.98
N THR A 251 24.59 18.35 -10.52
CA THR A 251 25.49 17.43 -11.20
C THR A 251 24.75 16.17 -11.62
N ILE A 252 24.91 15.75 -12.88
CA ILE A 252 24.41 14.47 -13.41
C ILE A 252 25.59 13.54 -13.73
N ASP A 253 25.57 12.32 -13.16
CA ASP A 253 26.59 11.29 -13.41
C ASP A 253 26.25 10.43 -14.63
N HIS A 254 24.98 10.06 -14.80
CA HIS A 254 24.50 9.32 -15.96
C HIS A 254 22.97 9.34 -16.06
N LEU A 255 22.49 9.03 -17.27
CA LEU A 255 21.10 8.70 -17.58
C LEU A 255 21.05 7.29 -18.17
N GLN A 256 20.25 6.41 -17.58
CA GLN A 256 19.95 5.07 -18.08
C GLN A 256 18.45 4.85 -18.32
N VAL A 257 18.12 3.85 -19.13
CA VAL A 257 16.76 3.45 -19.49
C VAL A 257 16.58 1.95 -19.36
N ASP A 258 15.40 1.52 -18.93
CA ASP A 258 15.05 0.09 -18.82
C ASP A 258 13.55 -0.14 -19.04
N ARG A 259 13.14 -1.40 -19.06
CA ARG A 259 11.76 -1.85 -19.18
C ARG A 259 11.36 -2.64 -17.94
N ALA A 260 10.87 -1.93 -16.92
CA ALA A 260 10.42 -2.50 -15.66
C ALA A 260 9.30 -3.54 -15.83
N GLN A 261 8.50 -3.47 -16.90
CA GLN A 261 7.54 -4.53 -17.25
C GLN A 261 8.19 -5.92 -17.40
N GLN A 262 9.49 -5.99 -17.74
CA GLN A 262 10.24 -7.23 -17.93
C GLN A 262 11.11 -7.63 -16.73
N TRP A 263 11.14 -6.83 -15.65
CA TRP A 263 11.90 -7.18 -14.44
C TRP A 263 11.39 -8.45 -13.80
N SER A 264 12.34 -9.27 -13.31
CA SER A 264 12.05 -10.37 -12.38
C SER A 264 11.30 -9.86 -11.15
N ARG A 265 10.39 -10.68 -10.64
CA ARG A 265 9.54 -10.39 -9.49
C ARG A 265 9.69 -11.51 -8.46
N GLN A 266 9.46 -11.20 -7.19
CA GLN A 266 9.51 -12.21 -6.11
C GLN A 266 8.41 -13.26 -6.31
N GLU A 267 8.78 -14.54 -6.15
CA GLU A 267 7.86 -15.68 -6.33
C GLU A 267 7.07 -16.03 -5.05
N LYS A 268 7.34 -15.30 -3.95
CA LYS A 268 6.74 -15.50 -2.63
C LYS A 268 6.84 -14.23 -1.79
N PHE A 269 6.05 -14.15 -0.73
CA PHE A 269 6.35 -13.27 0.41
C PHE A 269 7.49 -13.89 1.25
N TYR A 270 8.49 -13.07 1.59
CA TYR A 270 9.59 -13.47 2.46
C TYR A 270 9.20 -13.26 3.92
N THR A 271 9.72 -14.11 4.80
CA THR A 271 9.61 -13.94 6.24
C THR A 271 10.95 -13.50 6.83
N SER A 272 10.87 -12.67 7.85
CA SER A 272 11.99 -12.31 8.72
C SER A 272 11.85 -13.03 10.08
N THR A 273 12.96 -13.17 10.80
CA THR A 273 13.01 -13.60 12.19
C THR A 273 13.80 -12.56 12.96
N GLY A 274 13.10 -11.67 13.67
CA GLY A 274 13.72 -10.65 14.52
C GLY A 274 13.98 -11.14 15.95
N ASP A 275 14.78 -10.38 16.69
CA ASP A 275 15.01 -10.62 18.11
C ASP A 275 13.78 -10.16 18.95
N PRO A 276 13.13 -11.05 19.72
CA PRO A 276 12.05 -10.66 20.62
C PRO A 276 12.46 -9.60 21.66
N ASN A 277 13.74 -9.51 22.02
CA ASN A 277 14.24 -8.45 22.90
C ASN A 277 14.23 -7.09 22.20
N ALA A 278 14.58 -7.02 20.90
CA ALA A 278 14.53 -5.77 20.14
C ALA A 278 13.08 -5.27 19.99
N ALA A 279 12.12 -6.17 19.75
CA ALA A 279 10.70 -5.84 19.80
C ALA A 279 10.26 -5.37 21.19
N ARG A 280 10.69 -6.02 22.27
CA ARG A 280 10.37 -5.61 23.65
C ARG A 280 10.94 -4.23 23.99
N ASN A 281 12.18 -3.95 23.59
CA ASN A 281 12.81 -2.64 23.72
C ASN A 281 12.01 -1.55 22.99
N ALA A 282 11.48 -1.83 21.80
CA ALA A 282 10.65 -0.90 21.04
C ALA A 282 9.35 -0.55 21.78
N VAL A 283 8.68 -1.53 22.40
CA VAL A 283 7.49 -1.29 23.24
C VAL A 283 7.86 -0.51 24.51
N ASP A 284 8.99 -0.84 25.14
CA ASP A 284 9.48 -0.12 26.33
C ASP A 284 9.80 1.35 26.01
N TYR A 285 10.41 1.64 24.85
CA TYR A 285 10.57 3.00 24.36
C TYR A 285 9.23 3.71 24.21
N ILE A 286 8.28 3.12 23.49
CA ILE A 286 6.94 3.68 23.27
C ILE A 286 6.28 4.02 24.62
N LEU A 287 6.30 3.10 25.59
CA LEU A 287 5.76 3.31 26.94
C LEU A 287 6.39 4.53 27.66
N THR A 288 7.68 4.80 27.46
CA THR A 288 8.34 5.99 28.06
C THR A 288 7.90 7.33 27.44
N GLN A 289 7.27 7.33 26.27
CA GLN A 289 6.84 8.57 25.60
C GLN A 289 5.46 9.08 26.07
N GLN A 290 4.70 8.31 26.86
CA GLN A 290 3.37 8.74 27.32
C GLN A 290 3.45 9.88 28.34
N LYS A 291 2.61 10.89 28.15
CA LYS A 291 2.48 12.06 29.02
C LYS A 291 1.25 11.96 29.92
N ALA A 292 1.14 12.87 30.88
CA ALA A 292 0.05 12.90 31.86
C ALA A 292 -1.36 13.07 31.23
N THR A 293 -1.43 13.52 29.98
CA THR A 293 -2.66 13.64 29.18
C THR A 293 -3.18 12.30 28.65
N GLY A 294 -2.33 11.26 28.57
CA GLY A 294 -2.60 10.02 27.85
C GLY A 294 -1.99 9.97 26.44
N LEU A 295 -1.56 11.11 25.88
CA LEU A 295 -0.87 11.18 24.59
C LEU A 295 0.59 10.73 24.68
N PHE A 296 1.12 10.24 23.57
CA PHE A 296 2.53 9.88 23.37
C PHE A 296 3.25 10.94 22.53
N LEU A 297 4.47 11.31 22.92
CA LEU A 297 5.33 12.21 22.17
C LEU A 297 5.82 11.54 20.88
N SER A 298 5.44 12.10 19.72
CA SER A 298 5.77 11.61 18.38
C SER A 298 7.26 11.51 18.10
N TRP A 299 7.99 12.58 18.37
CA TRP A 299 9.41 12.73 18.09
C TRP A 299 10.10 13.31 19.32
N LYS A 300 11.06 12.58 19.87
CA LYS A 300 11.70 12.89 21.16
C LYS A 300 12.53 14.17 21.14
N GLU A 301 13.21 14.44 20.03
CA GLU A 301 14.10 15.58 19.82
C GLU A 301 13.39 16.78 19.14
N GLU A 302 12.10 16.68 18.83
CA GLU A 302 11.35 17.75 18.17
C GLU A 302 11.23 19.00 19.07
N PRO A 303 11.69 20.20 18.65
CA PRO A 303 11.71 21.39 19.50
C PRO A 303 10.32 21.89 19.97
N SER A 304 9.27 21.58 19.21
CA SER A 304 7.88 21.90 19.51
C SER A 304 7.08 20.61 19.55
N PRO A 305 6.98 19.94 20.72
CA PRO A 305 6.54 18.56 20.83
C PRO A 305 5.09 18.38 20.38
N LYS A 306 4.88 17.39 19.51
CA LYS A 306 3.57 16.97 19.00
C LYS A 306 3.24 15.53 19.39
N ALA A 307 1.96 15.23 19.35
CA ALA A 307 1.39 13.90 19.24
C ALA A 307 0.54 13.89 17.97
N TRP A 308 1.07 13.31 16.89
CA TRP A 308 0.36 13.12 15.62
C TRP A 308 -0.63 11.96 15.74
N LEU A 309 -1.80 12.11 15.13
CA LEU A 309 -2.91 11.16 15.19
C LEU A 309 -2.51 9.79 14.61
N TYR A 310 -1.78 9.77 13.49
CA TYR A 310 -1.19 8.57 12.90
C TYR A 310 -0.31 7.81 13.91
N ASP A 311 0.68 8.48 14.52
CA ASP A 311 1.56 7.88 15.52
C ASP A 311 0.79 7.34 16.73
N GLN A 312 -0.26 8.04 17.16
CA GLN A 312 -1.12 7.56 18.24
C GLN A 312 -1.85 6.27 17.84
N ALA A 313 -2.30 6.16 16.58
CA ALA A 313 -2.95 4.94 16.07
C ALA A 313 -1.97 3.77 16.03
N LEU A 314 -0.75 3.96 15.51
CA LEU A 314 0.30 2.95 15.52
C LEU A 314 0.62 2.49 16.95
N VAL A 315 0.80 3.42 17.90
CA VAL A 315 1.01 3.09 19.31
C VAL A 315 -0.18 2.33 19.90
N LEU A 316 -1.42 2.71 19.56
CA LEU A 316 -2.60 1.99 20.02
C LEU A 316 -2.64 0.55 19.47
N HIS A 317 -2.22 0.30 18.23
CA HIS A 317 -2.05 -1.07 17.71
C HIS A 317 -0.99 -1.87 18.48
N VAL A 318 0.20 -1.30 18.73
CA VAL A 318 1.28 -1.95 19.51
C VAL A 318 0.81 -2.28 20.93
N LEU A 319 0.29 -1.30 21.66
CA LEU A 319 -0.16 -1.48 23.03
C LEU A 319 -1.42 -2.34 23.13
N THR A 320 -2.26 -2.38 22.09
CA THR A 320 -3.34 -3.37 22.00
C THR A 320 -2.76 -4.77 21.83
N ARG A 321 -1.77 -4.98 20.94
CA ARG A 321 -1.15 -6.31 20.71
C ARG A 321 -0.48 -6.86 21.97
N GLU A 322 0.26 -6.04 22.71
CA GLU A 322 0.90 -6.41 23.97
C GLU A 322 -0.04 -6.39 25.18
N GLY A 323 -1.14 -5.64 25.11
CA GLY A 323 -2.09 -5.45 26.21
C GLY A 323 -2.92 -6.69 26.53
N THR A 324 -3.24 -6.86 27.81
CA THR A 324 -4.18 -7.89 28.30
C THR A 324 -5.30 -7.26 29.13
N TRP A 325 -6.56 -7.58 28.79
CA TRP A 325 -7.74 -7.15 29.56
C TRP A 325 -8.41 -8.35 30.22
N LEU A 326 -8.85 -8.17 31.47
CA LEU A 326 -9.61 -9.16 32.23
C LEU A 326 -10.97 -8.55 32.56
N ASN A 327 -12.04 -9.12 31.98
CA ASN A 327 -13.41 -8.59 32.11
C ASN A 327 -13.51 -7.09 31.78
N GLY A 328 -12.93 -6.65 30.65
CA GLY A 328 -12.91 -5.24 30.23
C GLY A 328 -11.94 -4.33 30.99
N ASN A 329 -11.19 -4.82 31.98
CA ASN A 329 -10.27 -4.01 32.78
C ASN A 329 -8.80 -4.31 32.40
N PRO A 330 -7.93 -3.28 32.29
CA PRO A 330 -6.52 -3.47 31.97
C PRO A 330 -5.81 -4.26 33.07
N SER A 331 -4.95 -5.20 32.68
CA SER A 331 -4.27 -6.13 33.60
C SER A 331 -2.74 -6.14 33.50
N ASN A 332 -2.18 -5.41 32.52
CA ASN A 332 -0.74 -5.15 32.39
C ASN A 332 -0.48 -3.66 32.12
N ASN A 333 0.80 -3.27 31.99
CA ASN A 333 1.17 -1.87 31.83
C ASN A 333 0.71 -1.30 30.47
N GLU A 334 0.78 -2.13 29.44
CA GLU A 334 0.44 -1.81 28.05
C GLU A 334 -1.06 -1.55 27.89
N SER A 335 -1.91 -2.44 28.42
CA SER A 335 -3.36 -2.19 28.46
C SER A 335 -3.69 -0.93 29.26
N LEU A 336 -3.06 -0.70 30.41
CA LEU A 336 -3.28 0.52 31.21
C LEU A 336 -2.90 1.80 30.46
N GLN A 337 -1.83 1.79 29.66
CA GLN A 337 -1.44 2.96 28.86
C GLN A 337 -2.31 3.11 27.61
N ALA A 338 -2.75 2.01 26.97
CA ALA A 338 -3.71 2.03 25.88
C ALA A 338 -5.05 2.64 26.32
N ASP A 339 -5.61 2.20 27.45
CA ASP A 339 -6.82 2.76 28.04
C ASP A 339 -6.72 4.28 28.23
N LYS A 340 -5.58 4.81 28.68
CA LYS A 340 -5.38 6.27 28.82
C LYS A 340 -5.39 7.01 27.49
N LEU A 341 -4.74 6.45 26.47
CA LEU A 341 -4.73 7.03 25.13
C LEU A 341 -6.14 7.04 24.53
N VAL A 342 -6.85 5.92 24.61
CA VAL A 342 -8.24 5.78 24.16
C VAL A 342 -9.15 6.77 24.90
N ASN A 343 -9.00 6.93 26.22
CA ASN A 343 -9.73 7.93 26.98
C ASN A 343 -9.43 9.36 26.50
N PHE A 344 -8.22 9.69 26.08
CA PHE A 344 -7.93 10.99 25.50
C PHE A 344 -8.57 11.15 24.12
N ILE A 345 -8.33 10.22 23.20
CA ILE A 345 -8.83 10.25 21.81
C ILE A 345 -10.36 10.31 21.76
N ALA A 346 -11.06 9.48 22.55
CA ALA A 346 -12.52 9.49 22.62
C ALA A 346 -13.10 10.84 23.09
N ASN A 347 -12.38 11.55 23.97
CA ASN A 347 -12.77 12.89 24.45
C ASN A 347 -12.28 14.04 23.55
N GLN A 348 -11.64 13.75 22.41
CA GLN A 348 -11.16 14.75 21.44
C GLN A 348 -11.77 14.60 20.04
N GLN A 349 -12.73 13.68 19.86
CA GLN A 349 -13.51 13.61 18.62
C GLN A 349 -14.37 14.88 18.48
N ILE A 350 -14.36 15.46 17.28
CA ILE A 350 -15.16 16.62 16.90
C ILE A 350 -16.60 16.16 16.58
N GLU A 351 -17.57 17.06 16.65
CA GLU A 351 -19.01 16.76 16.52
C GLU A 351 -19.40 16.03 15.21
N ASP A 352 -18.62 16.20 14.13
CA ASP A 352 -18.84 15.53 12.84
C ASP A 352 -18.17 14.14 12.73
N GLY A 353 -17.36 13.74 13.71
CA GLY A 353 -16.76 12.40 13.81
C GLY A 353 -15.25 12.30 13.58
N HIS A 354 -14.58 13.36 13.10
CA HIS A 354 -13.12 13.35 12.92
C HIS A 354 -12.36 13.86 14.15
N TRP A 355 -11.04 13.74 14.12
CA TRP A 355 -10.12 14.25 15.13
C TRP A 355 -9.19 15.33 14.56
N PRO A 356 -8.76 16.30 15.38
CA PRO A 356 -7.57 17.09 15.10
C PRO A 356 -6.37 16.21 14.76
N ARG A 357 -5.57 16.62 13.77
CA ARG A 357 -4.41 15.82 13.34
C ARG A 357 -3.29 15.74 14.39
N SER A 358 -3.17 16.76 15.26
CA SER A 358 -2.22 16.67 16.36
C SER A 358 -2.52 17.58 17.55
N TRP A 359 -1.92 17.21 18.67
CA TRP A 359 -1.97 17.92 19.93
C TRP A 359 -0.57 18.14 20.50
N ASN A 360 -0.44 19.11 21.40
CA ASN A 360 0.70 19.23 22.29
C ASN A 360 0.56 18.17 23.41
N PRO A 361 1.49 17.20 23.53
CA PRO A 361 1.29 16.03 24.37
C PRO A 361 1.31 16.36 25.88
N GLU A 362 1.97 17.45 26.29
CA GLU A 362 2.02 17.87 27.69
C GLU A 362 0.74 18.58 28.18
N THR A 363 -0.03 19.20 27.27
CA THR A 363 -1.19 20.03 27.63
C THR A 363 -2.52 19.56 27.03
N GLY A 364 -2.50 18.65 26.06
CA GLY A 364 -3.69 18.19 25.34
C GLY A 364 -4.30 19.27 24.43
N LYS A 365 -3.63 20.41 24.24
CA LYS A 365 -4.09 21.46 23.33
C LYS A 365 -3.86 21.05 21.89
N ILE A 366 -4.87 21.26 21.05
CA ILE A 366 -4.79 21.05 19.61
C ILE A 366 -3.70 21.94 19.01
N VAL A 367 -2.89 21.38 18.10
CA VAL A 367 -1.82 22.06 17.36
C VAL A 367 -2.21 22.22 15.89
N TYR A 368 -2.76 21.17 15.25
CA TYR A 368 -3.27 21.21 13.87
C TYR A 368 -4.68 20.64 13.77
N LEU A 369 -5.54 21.37 13.05
CA LEU A 369 -6.94 21.03 12.72
C LEU A 369 -7.05 20.78 11.20
N ASP A 370 -6.47 19.69 10.71
CA ASP A 370 -6.68 19.26 9.32
C ASP A 370 -7.37 17.88 9.27
N GLU A 371 -7.99 17.63 8.12
CA GLU A 371 -8.89 16.49 7.86
C GLU A 371 -8.19 15.39 7.02
N TRP A 372 -6.87 15.18 7.13
CA TRP A 372 -6.20 14.12 6.37
C TRP A 372 -6.78 12.73 6.68
N VAL A 373 -7.42 12.11 5.68
CA VAL A 373 -8.25 10.91 5.88
C VAL A 373 -7.46 9.70 6.37
N GLY A 374 -6.17 9.59 6.03
CA GLY A 374 -5.32 8.47 6.43
C GLY A 374 -5.19 8.38 7.94
N ASP A 375 -4.81 9.47 8.60
CA ASP A 375 -4.71 9.56 10.07
C ASP A 375 -6.05 9.21 10.76
N GLN A 376 -7.18 9.64 10.19
CA GLN A 376 -8.52 9.32 10.71
C GLN A 376 -8.87 7.84 10.57
N ALA A 377 -8.53 7.25 9.42
CA ALA A 377 -8.77 5.84 9.11
C ALA A 377 -7.89 4.92 9.96
N TRP A 378 -6.59 5.22 10.10
CA TRP A 378 -5.68 4.53 11.01
C TRP A 378 -6.18 4.56 12.46
N MET A 379 -6.63 5.72 12.97
CA MET A 379 -7.21 5.77 14.32
C MET A 379 -8.52 4.98 14.44
N THR A 380 -9.38 5.01 13.41
CA THR A 380 -10.62 4.22 13.38
C THR A 380 -10.33 2.72 13.44
N PHE A 381 -9.36 2.26 12.65
CA PHE A 381 -8.87 0.88 12.64
C PHE A 381 -8.23 0.47 13.99
N ALA A 382 -7.43 1.36 14.58
CA ALA A 382 -6.80 1.13 15.88
C ALA A 382 -7.82 1.04 17.02
N LEU A 383 -8.81 1.94 17.06
CA LEU A 383 -9.89 1.92 18.06
C LEU A 383 -10.76 0.66 17.95
N GLN A 384 -11.05 0.20 16.73
CA GLN A 384 -11.81 -1.03 16.51
C GLN A 384 -11.00 -2.28 16.90
N THR A 385 -9.70 -2.33 16.57
CA THR A 385 -8.78 -3.37 17.04
C THR A 385 -8.71 -3.40 18.58
N TYR A 386 -8.57 -2.22 19.21
CA TYR A 386 -8.61 -2.05 20.67
C TYR A 386 -9.93 -2.54 21.27
N ARG A 387 -11.08 -2.15 20.69
CA ARG A 387 -12.41 -2.55 21.19
C ARG A 387 -12.55 -4.07 21.21
N LEU A 388 -12.27 -4.72 20.07
CA LEU A 388 -12.43 -6.17 19.92
C LEU A 388 -11.57 -6.95 20.92
N LYS A 389 -10.34 -6.49 21.21
CA LYS A 389 -9.44 -7.16 22.15
C LYS A 389 -9.69 -6.81 23.62
N SER A 390 -10.05 -5.57 23.92
CA SER A 390 -10.31 -5.12 25.30
C SER A 390 -11.70 -5.54 25.81
N GLY A 391 -12.68 -5.68 24.91
CA GLY A 391 -14.10 -5.79 25.26
C GLY A 391 -14.72 -4.46 25.73
N ASN A 392 -14.05 -3.32 25.52
CA ASN A 392 -14.59 -2.02 25.92
C ASN A 392 -15.55 -1.46 24.86
N ASP A 393 -16.82 -1.84 24.93
CA ASP A 393 -17.86 -1.33 24.03
C ASP A 393 -18.14 0.19 24.18
N SER A 394 -17.59 0.88 25.18
CA SER A 394 -17.81 2.33 25.35
C SER A 394 -17.26 3.17 24.20
N VAL A 395 -16.36 2.63 23.38
CA VAL A 395 -15.80 3.31 22.20
C VAL A 395 -16.56 3.04 20.91
N GLU A 396 -17.53 2.13 20.90
CA GLU A 396 -18.33 1.82 19.70
C GLU A 396 -19.01 3.06 19.08
N PRO A 397 -19.63 3.99 19.84
CA PRO A 397 -20.19 5.21 19.27
C PRO A 397 -19.14 6.11 18.60
N ILE A 398 -17.92 6.16 19.16
CA ILE A 398 -16.81 6.95 18.64
C ILE A 398 -16.32 6.38 17.31
N ILE A 399 -16.17 5.05 17.23
CA ILE A 399 -15.81 4.33 16.01
C ILE A 399 -16.89 4.53 14.93
N ASN A 400 -18.16 4.44 15.29
CA ASN A 400 -19.28 4.63 14.37
C ASN A 400 -19.32 6.06 13.79
N ASN A 401 -19.08 7.09 14.60
CA ASN A 401 -19.01 8.48 14.13
C ASN A 401 -17.86 8.67 13.13
N ALA A 402 -16.66 8.16 13.43
CA ALA A 402 -15.50 8.27 12.55
C ALA A 402 -15.68 7.47 11.26
N SER A 403 -16.24 6.27 11.35
CA SER A 403 -16.63 5.46 10.18
C SER A 403 -17.62 6.20 9.29
N GLU A 404 -18.67 6.81 9.85
CA GLU A 404 -19.64 7.58 9.05
C GLU A 404 -19.02 8.84 8.43
N TRP A 405 -18.11 9.53 9.13
CA TRP A 405 -17.33 10.64 8.57
C TRP A 405 -16.50 10.19 7.36
N LEU A 406 -15.78 9.06 7.48
CA LEU A 406 -14.99 8.47 6.40
C LEU A 406 -15.86 8.09 5.19
N LYS A 407 -17.02 7.46 5.44
CA LYS A 407 -17.98 7.06 4.39
C LYS A 407 -18.49 8.26 3.58
N ASN A 408 -18.70 9.40 4.23
CA ASN A 408 -19.09 10.64 3.56
C ASN A 408 -18.01 11.24 2.65
N LYS A 409 -16.77 10.74 2.69
CA LYS A 409 -15.69 11.10 1.75
C LYS A 409 -15.63 10.18 0.51
N ILE A 410 -16.34 9.04 0.48
CA ILE A 410 -16.24 8.04 -0.60
C ILE A 410 -17.13 8.44 -1.79
N GLU A 411 -16.51 8.94 -2.87
CA GLU A 411 -17.18 9.25 -4.14
C GLU A 411 -17.89 8.02 -4.74
N PRO A 412 -18.93 8.19 -5.58
CA PRO A 412 -19.59 7.09 -6.29
C PRO A 412 -18.64 6.15 -7.07
N SER A 413 -17.48 6.67 -7.47
CA SER A 413 -16.36 5.97 -8.14
C SER A 413 -15.55 5.03 -7.24
N GLY A 414 -15.78 5.06 -5.92
CA GLY A 414 -14.93 4.38 -4.92
C GLY A 414 -13.77 5.23 -4.41
N LYS A 415 -13.37 6.28 -5.13
CA LYS A 415 -12.29 7.18 -4.72
C LYS A 415 -12.67 7.97 -3.47
N VAL A 416 -11.74 8.09 -2.53
CA VAL A 416 -11.83 8.95 -1.35
C VAL A 416 -11.00 10.23 -1.54
N VAL A 417 -9.71 10.09 -1.91
CA VAL A 417 -8.79 11.23 -2.13
C VAL A 417 -7.89 10.97 -3.35
N ASN A 418 -7.16 12.00 -3.82
CA ASN A 418 -6.15 11.85 -4.88
C ASN A 418 -4.78 11.43 -4.30
N SER A 419 -4.76 10.35 -3.52
CA SER A 419 -3.57 9.67 -2.99
C SER A 419 -3.92 8.20 -2.75
N THR A 420 -3.13 7.29 -3.30
CA THR A 420 -3.38 5.83 -3.23
C THR A 420 -3.31 5.31 -1.79
N GLU A 421 -2.34 5.80 -1.01
CA GLU A 421 -2.22 5.65 0.45
C GLU A 421 -3.54 5.98 1.17
N GLY A 422 -4.03 7.22 1.04
CA GLY A 422 -5.24 7.67 1.72
C GLY A 422 -6.53 6.96 1.26
N ASN A 423 -6.51 6.20 0.17
CA ASN A 423 -7.62 5.31 -0.20
C ASN A 423 -7.50 3.94 0.49
N VAL A 424 -6.31 3.32 0.52
CA VAL A 424 -6.12 2.02 1.17
C VAL A 424 -6.32 2.09 2.69
N ASP A 425 -5.96 3.21 3.32
CA ASP A 425 -6.21 3.43 4.74
C ASP A 425 -7.70 3.33 5.06
N VAL A 426 -8.52 4.02 4.26
CA VAL A 426 -9.97 4.05 4.43
C VAL A 426 -10.57 2.69 4.11
N TRP A 427 -10.03 1.94 3.13
CA TRP A 427 -10.43 0.55 2.89
C TRP A 427 -10.20 -0.32 4.14
N TRP A 428 -9.01 -0.26 4.75
CA TRP A 428 -8.72 -0.99 6.00
C TRP A 428 -9.66 -0.61 7.14
N ALA A 429 -9.98 0.68 7.29
CA ALA A 429 -10.95 1.15 8.28
C ALA A 429 -12.37 0.65 7.99
N MET A 430 -12.82 0.64 6.72
CA MET A 430 -14.15 0.14 6.34
C MET A 430 -14.27 -1.37 6.59
N ILE A 431 -13.26 -2.15 6.19
CA ILE A 431 -13.17 -3.58 6.47
C ILE A 431 -13.19 -3.86 7.98
N ALA A 432 -12.34 -3.20 8.78
CA ALA A 432 -12.26 -3.43 10.22
C ALA A 432 -13.59 -3.13 10.95
N THR A 433 -14.32 -2.12 10.47
CA THR A 433 -15.62 -1.69 11.02
C THR A 433 -16.83 -2.42 10.40
N GLY A 434 -16.62 -3.34 9.46
CA GLY A 434 -17.69 -4.13 8.83
C GLY A 434 -18.51 -3.40 7.76
N ASN A 435 -18.04 -2.25 7.26
CA ASN A 435 -18.66 -1.50 6.17
C ASN A 435 -18.25 -2.07 4.80
N ILE A 436 -18.62 -3.33 4.56
CA ILE A 436 -18.13 -4.12 3.42
C ILE A 436 -18.47 -3.49 2.06
N LYS A 437 -19.68 -2.92 1.88
CA LYS A 437 -20.10 -2.29 0.61
C LYS A 437 -19.27 -1.07 0.24
N GLU A 438 -18.83 -0.33 1.25
CA GLU A 438 -17.95 0.81 1.09
C GLU A 438 -16.51 0.37 0.84
N ALA A 439 -16.05 -0.73 1.47
CA ALA A 439 -14.77 -1.36 1.15
C ALA A 439 -14.74 -1.90 -0.29
N GLU A 440 -15.76 -2.65 -0.75
CA GLU A 440 -15.87 -3.17 -2.13
C GLU A 440 -15.72 -2.05 -3.17
N ARG A 441 -16.35 -0.89 -2.95
CA ARG A 441 -16.22 0.28 -3.84
C ARG A 441 -14.80 0.85 -3.86
N ILE A 442 -14.15 0.95 -2.70
CA ILE A 442 -12.76 1.44 -2.64
C ILE A 442 -11.81 0.40 -3.27
N GLU A 443 -12.08 -0.90 -3.12
CA GLU A 443 -11.34 -1.99 -3.74
C GLU A 443 -11.38 -1.92 -5.27
N GLU A 444 -12.58 -1.77 -5.86
CA GLU A 444 -12.75 -1.55 -7.30
C GLU A 444 -11.91 -0.35 -7.79
N TYR A 445 -11.90 0.75 -7.04
CA TYR A 445 -11.07 1.92 -7.35
C TYR A 445 -9.56 1.62 -7.24
N LEU A 446 -9.10 1.01 -6.15
CA LEU A 446 -7.69 0.68 -5.90
C LEU A 446 -7.12 -0.33 -6.91
N LEU A 447 -7.95 -1.26 -7.41
CA LEU A 447 -7.60 -2.17 -8.49
C LEU A 447 -7.61 -1.45 -9.86
N SER A 448 -8.46 -0.44 -10.06
CA SER A 448 -8.50 0.33 -11.32
C SER A 448 -7.29 1.23 -11.57
N ILE A 449 -6.61 1.66 -10.50
CA ILE A 449 -5.39 2.51 -10.57
C ILE A 449 -4.08 1.71 -10.66
N TRP A 450 -4.14 0.37 -10.62
CA TRP A 450 -2.98 -0.50 -10.78
C TRP A 450 -2.31 -0.30 -12.14
N ASP A 451 -1.01 -0.03 -12.16
CA ASP A 451 -0.26 0.11 -13.41
C ASP A 451 0.17 -1.27 -13.92
N GLY A 452 -0.59 -1.83 -14.87
CA GLY A 452 -0.28 -3.12 -15.48
C GLY A 452 0.98 -3.16 -16.36
N ASP A 453 1.57 -2.01 -16.71
CA ASP A 453 2.84 -1.97 -17.44
C ASP A 453 4.02 -2.09 -16.49
N LEU A 454 4.12 -1.14 -15.55
CA LEU A 454 5.23 -1.04 -14.60
C LEU A 454 5.09 -2.04 -13.43
N LYS A 455 3.87 -2.53 -13.21
CA LYS A 455 3.47 -3.48 -12.16
C LYS A 455 3.77 -2.94 -10.77
N TYR A 456 3.09 -1.84 -10.44
CA TYR A 456 3.16 -1.10 -9.18
C TYR A 456 1.89 -0.25 -9.00
N TRP A 457 1.69 0.32 -7.81
CA TRP A 457 0.67 1.34 -7.57
C TRP A 457 1.28 2.75 -7.62
N PRO A 458 0.75 3.67 -8.45
CA PRO A 458 1.20 5.06 -8.47
C PRO A 458 0.82 5.78 -7.16
N ARG A 459 1.52 6.86 -6.80
CA ARG A 459 1.20 7.68 -5.61
C ARG A 459 -0.23 8.24 -5.64
N GLY A 460 -0.79 8.47 -6.83
CA GLY A 460 -2.21 8.76 -7.04
C GLY A 460 -2.65 8.51 -8.47
N SER A 461 -3.95 8.53 -8.75
CA SER A 461 -4.50 8.22 -10.09
C SER A 461 -4.02 9.16 -11.21
N ASN A 462 -3.64 10.39 -10.85
CA ASN A 462 -3.05 11.39 -11.78
C ASN A 462 -1.58 11.68 -11.44
N ASP A 463 -0.94 10.82 -10.66
CA ASP A 463 0.39 11.05 -10.09
C ASP A 463 1.18 9.73 -10.08
N SER A 464 1.86 9.46 -11.20
CA SER A 464 2.68 8.26 -11.44
C SER A 464 4.00 8.25 -10.64
N PHE A 465 4.10 9.03 -9.58
CA PHE A 465 5.28 9.07 -8.74
C PHE A 465 5.37 7.78 -7.90
N VAL A 466 6.59 7.33 -7.61
CA VAL A 466 6.82 6.11 -6.84
C VAL A 466 6.81 6.44 -5.35
N ALA A 467 5.97 5.76 -4.57
CA ALA A 467 5.88 5.95 -3.13
C ALA A 467 5.89 4.59 -2.41
N MET A 468 6.59 4.50 -1.29
CA MET A 468 6.78 3.27 -0.52
C MET A 468 5.46 2.72 0.05
N ASP A 469 4.69 3.56 0.75
CA ASP A 469 3.41 3.18 1.39
C ASP A 469 2.42 2.62 0.36
N CYS A 470 2.45 3.19 -0.85
CA CYS A 470 1.66 2.74 -1.98
C CYS A 470 2.07 1.36 -2.50
N GLN A 471 3.29 0.86 -2.21
CA GLN A 471 3.69 -0.51 -2.55
C GLN A 471 3.49 -1.48 -1.38
N THR A 472 3.77 -1.05 -0.15
CA THR A 472 3.71 -1.89 1.07
C THR A 472 2.27 -2.12 1.50
N TRP A 473 1.48 -1.07 1.76
CA TRP A 473 0.13 -1.19 2.27
C TRP A 473 -0.82 -1.78 1.22
N LEU A 474 -0.59 -1.47 -0.07
CA LEU A 474 -1.33 -2.12 -1.15
C LEU A 474 -0.92 -3.58 -1.34
N SER A 475 0.31 -3.98 -1.01
CA SER A 475 0.67 -5.39 -0.98
C SER A 475 -0.08 -6.15 0.12
N HIS A 476 -0.33 -5.54 1.29
CA HIS A 476 -1.19 -6.13 2.33
C HIS A 476 -2.65 -6.22 1.87
N PHE A 477 -3.16 -5.15 1.24
CA PHE A 477 -4.53 -5.11 0.68
C PHE A 477 -4.72 -6.19 -0.39
N ALA A 478 -3.82 -6.27 -1.37
CA ALA A 478 -3.93 -7.19 -2.49
C ALA A 478 -3.80 -8.65 -2.06
N ARG A 479 -2.89 -8.98 -1.12
CA ARG A 479 -2.77 -10.34 -0.57
C ARG A 479 -3.86 -10.71 0.44
N SER A 480 -4.74 -9.77 0.80
CA SER A 480 -5.80 -10.02 1.77
C SER A 480 -6.81 -11.05 1.22
N PRO A 481 -7.35 -11.95 2.06
CA PRO A 481 -8.48 -12.81 1.69
C PRO A 481 -9.76 -12.15 1.17
N TRP A 482 -9.89 -10.81 1.22
CA TRP A 482 -11.00 -10.08 0.58
C TRP A 482 -10.71 -9.81 -0.90
N VAL A 483 -9.51 -9.33 -1.22
CA VAL A 483 -9.09 -8.94 -2.57
C VAL A 483 -8.53 -10.12 -3.38
N ASN A 484 -7.72 -10.99 -2.73
CA ASN A 484 -7.13 -12.21 -3.32
C ASN A 484 -6.35 -11.96 -4.64
N GLU A 485 -5.51 -10.92 -4.66
CA GLU A 485 -4.68 -10.45 -5.78
C GLU A 485 -3.18 -10.49 -5.41
N GLU A 486 -2.75 -11.61 -4.79
CA GLU A 486 -1.41 -11.78 -4.19
C GLU A 486 -0.25 -11.50 -5.15
N GLU A 487 -0.42 -11.79 -6.45
CA GLU A 487 0.57 -11.49 -7.50
C GLU A 487 0.87 -10.00 -7.56
N LYS A 488 -0.14 -9.11 -7.59
CA LYS A 488 0.06 -7.65 -7.62
C LYS A 488 0.87 -7.16 -6.42
N GLY A 489 0.64 -7.73 -5.23
CA GLY A 489 1.38 -7.40 -4.01
C GLY A 489 2.84 -7.85 -4.04
N MET A 490 3.14 -9.01 -4.62
CA MET A 490 4.53 -9.43 -4.85
C MET A 490 5.22 -8.55 -5.91
N GLU A 491 4.49 -8.17 -6.96
CA GLU A 491 5.01 -7.32 -8.03
C GLU A 491 5.34 -5.90 -7.56
N SER A 492 4.48 -5.27 -6.73
CA SER A 492 4.72 -3.94 -6.17
C SER A 492 5.94 -3.90 -5.24
N LEU A 493 6.10 -4.91 -4.37
CA LEU A 493 7.28 -5.03 -3.49
C LEU A 493 8.56 -5.26 -4.30
N SER A 494 8.48 -6.01 -5.40
CA SER A 494 9.60 -6.19 -6.32
C SER A 494 9.99 -4.90 -7.03
N PHE A 495 9.01 -4.04 -7.33
CA PHE A 495 9.23 -2.71 -7.91
C PHE A 495 9.94 -1.80 -6.89
N ALA A 496 9.39 -1.68 -5.66
CA ALA A 496 10.02 -0.93 -4.57
C ALA A 496 11.47 -1.37 -4.28
N ARG A 497 11.75 -2.68 -4.28
CA ARG A 497 13.09 -3.27 -4.13
C ARG A 497 14.12 -2.72 -5.11
N ARG A 498 13.66 -2.41 -6.32
CA ARG A 498 14.47 -1.93 -7.43
C ARG A 498 14.55 -0.40 -7.42
N THR A 499 13.46 0.31 -7.13
CA THR A 499 13.38 1.77 -7.31
C THR A 499 13.68 2.63 -6.09
N LEU A 500 13.51 2.12 -4.85
CA LEU A 500 13.56 2.92 -3.62
C LEU A 500 14.70 2.57 -2.65
N VAL A 501 15.50 1.54 -2.94
CA VAL A 501 16.62 1.13 -2.07
C VAL A 501 17.74 2.17 -2.06
N THR A 502 18.23 2.49 -0.87
CA THR A 502 19.29 3.48 -0.65
C THR A 502 20.09 3.18 0.62
N THR A 503 21.02 4.07 0.97
CA THR A 503 21.95 3.97 2.08
C THR A 503 21.99 5.21 2.97
N ASP A 504 22.55 5.09 4.17
CA ASP A 504 22.91 6.25 4.98
C ASP A 504 24.06 7.08 4.36
N GLU A 505 24.35 8.24 4.95
CA GLU A 505 25.41 9.17 4.56
C GLU A 505 26.82 8.55 4.49
N ASN A 506 27.04 7.39 5.13
CA ASN A 506 28.33 6.69 5.17
C ASN A 506 28.38 5.43 4.29
N ASP A 507 27.32 5.08 3.55
CA ASP A 507 27.19 3.81 2.80
C ASP A 507 27.35 2.54 3.68
N THR A 508 26.90 2.61 4.94
CA THR A 508 27.02 1.54 5.97
C THR A 508 25.70 0.86 6.34
N ILE A 509 24.59 1.61 6.36
CA ILE A 509 23.25 1.13 6.68
C ILE A 509 22.41 1.15 5.41
N CYS A 510 21.63 0.09 5.23
CA CYS A 510 20.94 -0.23 4.01
C CYS A 510 19.44 -0.39 4.25
N GLY A 511 18.63 0.20 3.37
CA GLY A 511 17.18 0.19 3.49
C GLY A 511 16.55 0.91 2.31
N PHE A 512 15.44 1.59 2.57
CA PHE A 512 14.64 2.24 1.55
C PHE A 512 14.34 3.69 1.91
N ASP A 513 14.25 4.56 0.92
CA ASP A 513 13.58 5.85 1.05
C ASP A 513 12.07 5.71 0.80
N GLY A 514 11.28 6.73 1.15
CA GLY A 514 9.86 6.79 0.84
C GLY A 514 9.57 7.12 -0.62
N MET A 515 10.38 7.97 -1.27
CA MET A 515 10.03 8.59 -2.56
C MET A 515 11.21 8.80 -3.55
N GLY A 516 12.46 8.86 -3.11
CA GLY A 516 13.62 8.94 -4.01
C GLY A 516 14.90 8.68 -3.24
N PRO A 517 16.02 8.22 -3.82
CA PRO A 517 17.13 7.66 -3.03
C PRO A 517 17.96 8.75 -2.29
N VAL A 518 17.39 9.38 -1.25
CA VAL A 518 18.03 10.38 -0.41
C VAL A 518 18.62 9.71 0.82
N SER A 519 17.82 9.04 1.64
CA SER A 519 18.31 8.38 2.86
C SER A 519 17.41 7.22 3.27
N VAL A 520 17.90 6.35 4.17
CA VAL A 520 17.08 5.25 4.67
C VAL A 520 15.98 5.80 5.56
N TRP A 521 14.75 5.76 5.08
CA TRP A 521 13.54 5.93 5.89
C TRP A 521 13.31 4.63 6.66
N CYS A 522 13.64 4.64 7.95
CA CYS A 522 13.60 3.45 8.80
C CYS A 522 12.19 2.85 8.90
N GLU A 523 11.17 3.71 8.85
CA GLU A 523 9.77 3.32 8.89
C GLU A 523 9.36 2.58 7.60
N GLY A 524 9.53 3.18 6.42
CA GLY A 524 9.23 2.53 5.14
C GLY A 524 10.04 1.24 4.92
N THR A 525 11.28 1.20 5.40
CA THR A 525 12.10 -0.02 5.43
C THR A 525 11.44 -1.10 6.30
N ALA A 526 10.91 -0.74 7.48
CA ALA A 526 10.21 -1.67 8.36
C ALA A 526 8.84 -2.10 7.80
N GLN A 527 8.10 -1.20 7.14
CA GLN A 527 6.89 -1.55 6.40
C GLN A 527 7.17 -2.59 5.30
N TYR A 528 8.25 -2.40 4.54
CA TYR A 528 8.65 -3.32 3.47
C TYR A 528 8.96 -4.72 3.99
N ILE A 529 9.61 -4.81 5.16
CA ILE A 529 9.87 -6.07 5.86
C ILE A 529 8.56 -6.71 6.34
N ALA A 530 7.64 -5.94 6.94
CA ALA A 530 6.33 -6.43 7.38
C ALA A 530 5.45 -6.92 6.21
N ALA A 531 5.56 -6.26 5.05
CA ALA A 531 4.94 -6.69 3.80
C ALA A 531 5.60 -7.94 3.20
N GLY A 532 6.77 -8.38 3.69
CA GLY A 532 7.44 -9.59 3.24
C GLY A 532 8.08 -9.45 1.86
N GLY A 533 8.72 -8.32 1.61
CA GLY A 533 9.48 -8.09 0.38
C GLY A 533 10.79 -8.88 0.29
N GLU A 534 11.34 -8.98 -0.91
CA GLU A 534 12.68 -9.55 -1.21
C GLU A 534 13.77 -9.01 -0.26
N ASP A 535 14.65 -9.89 0.25
CA ASP A 535 15.70 -9.58 1.25
C ASP A 535 15.22 -9.09 2.65
N SER A 536 13.95 -9.30 3.03
CA SER A 536 13.39 -8.85 4.32
C SER A 536 14.27 -9.09 5.57
N GLN A 537 14.94 -10.25 5.70
CA GLN A 537 15.84 -10.49 6.84
C GLN A 537 17.05 -9.54 6.84
N PHE A 538 17.66 -9.30 5.68
CA PHE A 538 18.85 -8.46 5.57
C PHE A 538 18.54 -7.00 5.91
N PHE A 539 17.37 -6.49 5.48
CA PHE A 539 16.92 -5.16 5.89
C PHE A 539 16.55 -5.11 7.38
N LEU A 540 15.98 -6.18 7.95
CA LEU A 540 15.71 -6.23 9.39
C LEU A 540 17.01 -6.21 10.21
N ASP A 541 18.04 -6.94 9.78
CA ASP A 541 19.36 -6.94 10.43
C ASP A 541 20.00 -5.54 10.42
N ASN A 542 19.81 -4.79 9.32
CA ASN A 542 20.22 -3.37 9.23
C ASN A 542 19.47 -2.50 10.26
N LEU A 543 18.13 -2.59 10.33
CA LEU A 543 17.35 -1.83 11.32
C LEU A 543 17.67 -2.22 12.76
N MET A 544 17.87 -3.51 13.05
CA MET A 544 18.29 -3.98 14.38
C MET A 544 19.65 -3.40 14.78
N SER A 545 20.57 -3.21 13.83
CA SER A 545 21.90 -2.64 14.10
C SER A 545 21.89 -1.16 14.50
N ILE A 546 20.80 -0.43 14.20
CA ILE A 546 20.62 1.00 14.51
C ILE A 546 19.55 1.27 15.59
N GLN A 547 19.01 0.24 16.25
CA GLN A 547 18.14 0.45 17.40
C GLN A 547 18.95 1.15 18.52
N ASN A 548 18.44 2.29 18.99
CA ASN A 548 19.06 3.05 20.07
C ASN A 548 19.04 2.24 21.39
N PRO A 549 19.97 2.50 22.33
CA PRO A 549 19.99 1.83 23.63
C PRO A 549 18.74 2.01 24.51
N ASP A 550 17.86 2.96 24.18
CA ASP A 550 16.56 3.15 24.84
C ASP A 550 15.39 2.45 24.13
N GLY A 551 15.67 1.71 23.05
CA GLY A 551 14.72 0.94 22.27
C GLY A 551 14.14 1.64 21.03
N SER A 552 14.40 2.94 20.86
CA SER A 552 13.89 3.70 19.71
C SER A 552 14.61 3.39 18.40
N LEU A 553 13.89 3.59 17.29
CA LEU A 553 14.47 3.77 15.96
C LEU A 553 14.42 5.27 15.58
N PRO A 554 15.45 5.78 14.89
CA PRO A 554 15.40 7.12 14.30
C PRO A 554 14.52 7.12 13.04
N GLY A 555 14.11 8.30 12.56
CA GLY A 555 13.42 8.45 11.27
C GLY A 555 14.32 8.08 10.08
N CYS A 556 15.58 8.50 10.14
CA CYS A 556 16.67 8.05 9.26
C CYS A 556 18.00 7.93 10.03
N PRO A 557 18.98 7.15 9.56
CA PRO A 557 20.28 6.98 10.22
C PRO A 557 21.26 8.16 10.01
N ASP A 558 20.99 9.07 9.08
CA ASP A 558 21.85 10.23 8.80
C ASP A 558 21.86 11.23 9.95
N LYS A 559 22.97 11.96 10.14
CA LYS A 559 23.03 13.04 11.14
C LYS A 559 22.29 14.31 10.71
N LYS A 560 21.99 14.44 9.41
CA LYS A 560 21.28 15.58 8.80
C LYS A 560 19.78 15.30 8.72
N THR A 561 18.97 16.28 9.11
CA THR A 561 17.54 16.29 8.75
C THR A 561 17.39 16.73 7.30
N TRP A 562 16.73 15.91 6.49
CA TRP A 562 16.36 16.23 5.11
C TRP A 562 14.94 16.78 5.05
N ASN A 563 14.73 17.78 4.20
CA ASN A 563 13.41 18.31 3.86
C ASN A 563 13.45 18.66 2.37
N SER A 564 12.86 17.82 1.52
CA SER A 564 13.07 17.82 0.06
C SER A 564 11.80 17.46 -0.72
N CYS A 565 11.87 17.46 -2.05
CA CYS A 565 10.84 16.88 -2.93
C CYS A 565 10.43 15.44 -2.56
N PHE A 566 11.34 14.66 -1.98
CA PHE A 566 11.10 13.27 -1.59
C PHE A 566 10.62 13.13 -0.14
N GLY A 567 10.27 14.25 0.51
CA GLY A 567 9.71 14.29 1.86
C GLY A 567 10.70 14.72 2.93
N TRP A 568 10.33 14.43 4.17
CA TRP A 568 11.07 14.81 5.38
C TRP A 568 11.62 13.57 6.08
N LEU A 569 12.93 13.59 6.36
CA LEU A 569 13.65 12.50 7.05
C LEU A 569 14.51 13.11 8.15
N SER A 570 14.58 12.49 9.33
CA SER A 570 15.30 13.07 10.47
C SER A 570 15.96 12.02 11.36
N PRO A 571 17.15 12.30 11.95
CA PRO A 571 17.78 11.46 12.98
C PRO A 571 16.97 11.28 14.27
N TRP A 572 15.83 11.96 14.40
CA TRP A 572 15.04 11.97 15.63
C TRP A 572 14.44 10.60 15.94
N SER A 573 14.42 10.25 17.22
CA SER A 573 13.82 9.04 17.76
C SER A 573 12.29 9.15 17.68
N GLY A 574 11.66 8.32 16.84
CA GLY A 574 10.24 8.47 16.47
C GLY A 574 9.35 7.33 16.93
N LEU A 575 8.06 7.61 17.20
CA LEU A 575 7.06 6.57 17.45
C LEU A 575 6.80 5.71 16.22
N ALA A 576 6.55 6.32 15.06
CA ALA A 576 6.22 5.62 13.83
C ALA A 576 7.33 4.65 13.35
N PRO A 577 8.61 5.04 13.20
CA PRO A 577 9.68 4.09 12.85
C PRO A 577 9.87 3.00 13.92
N THR A 578 9.67 3.30 15.20
CA THR A 578 9.80 2.30 16.29
C THR A 578 8.63 1.30 16.28
N ALA A 579 7.41 1.76 16.01
CA ALA A 579 6.21 0.91 15.93
C ALA A 579 6.25 0.00 14.69
N TRP A 580 6.62 0.55 13.53
CA TRP A 580 6.80 -0.27 12.32
C TRP A 580 7.95 -1.26 12.45
N PHE A 581 9.06 -0.91 13.12
CA PHE A 581 10.12 -1.87 13.45
C PHE A 581 9.61 -3.01 14.36
N TYR A 582 8.76 -2.71 15.34
CA TYR A 582 8.08 -3.74 16.14
C TYR A 582 7.17 -4.64 15.26
N PHE A 583 6.45 -4.09 14.28
CA PHE A 583 5.65 -4.89 13.34
C PHE A 583 6.51 -5.74 12.38
N ALA A 584 7.67 -5.23 11.94
CA ALA A 584 8.64 -5.96 11.12
C ALA A 584 9.23 -7.19 11.84
N ILE A 585 9.20 -7.22 13.18
CA ILE A 585 9.61 -8.36 14.02
C ILE A 585 8.42 -9.26 14.38
N THR A 586 7.25 -8.68 14.71
CA THR A 586 6.12 -9.40 15.33
C THR A 586 4.96 -9.73 14.39
N GLY A 587 5.04 -9.32 13.12
CA GLY A 587 3.98 -9.44 12.11
C GLY A 587 3.30 -8.10 11.85
N ASP A 588 2.75 -7.93 10.65
CA ASP A 588 2.15 -6.67 10.21
C ASP A 588 0.91 -6.24 11.03
N PRO A 589 0.56 -4.94 11.08
CA PRO A 589 -0.56 -4.47 11.90
C PRO A 589 -1.94 -4.88 11.35
N PHE A 590 -2.05 -5.13 10.06
CA PHE A 590 -3.30 -5.49 9.37
C PHE A 590 -3.78 -6.91 9.71
N ILE A 591 -2.88 -7.77 10.21
CA ILE A 591 -3.23 -9.07 10.80
C ILE A 591 -4.26 -8.94 11.94
N SER A 592 -4.50 -7.79 12.58
CA SER A 592 -5.58 -7.70 13.60
C SER A 592 -6.99 -7.90 13.05
N ILE A 593 -7.18 -7.86 11.73
CA ILE A 593 -8.45 -8.22 11.05
C ILE A 593 -8.44 -9.69 10.57
N PHE A 594 -7.27 -10.34 10.61
CA PHE A 594 -6.98 -11.68 10.08
C PHE A 594 -6.26 -12.60 11.09
N ASP A 595 -6.34 -12.29 12.38
CA ASP A 595 -5.50 -12.99 13.35
C ASP A 595 -5.91 -14.46 13.42
N THR A 596 -4.97 -15.30 13.05
CA THR A 596 -5.02 -16.78 13.14
C THR A 596 -3.77 -17.31 13.84
N GLY A 597 -2.91 -16.42 14.36
CA GLY A 597 -1.61 -16.72 14.96
C GLY A 597 -0.57 -17.34 14.00
N PRO A 598 0.70 -17.48 14.44
CA PRO A 598 1.74 -18.13 13.64
C PRO A 598 1.83 -19.64 13.89
N GLY A 599 1.73 -20.45 12.83
CA GLY A 599 2.00 -21.90 12.88
C GLY A 599 1.54 -22.69 11.64
N THR A 600 2.25 -23.77 11.30
CA THR A 600 1.99 -24.59 10.10
C THR A 600 0.75 -25.49 10.24
N TYR A 601 -0.37 -25.05 9.64
CA TYR A 601 -1.64 -25.77 9.43
C TYR A 601 -2.39 -26.28 10.68
N LEU A 602 -3.17 -25.37 11.28
CA LEU A 602 -4.09 -25.61 12.40
C LEU A 602 -5.45 -26.22 11.99
N SER A 603 -5.46 -27.16 11.04
CA SER A 603 -6.69 -27.70 10.45
C SER A 603 -6.49 -29.13 9.96
N ILE A 604 -7.58 -29.78 9.56
CA ILE A 604 -7.57 -31.08 8.89
C ILE A 604 -8.87 -31.22 8.08
N MET A 605 -8.81 -31.97 6.96
CA MET A 605 -10.00 -32.27 6.18
C MET A 605 -10.93 -33.23 6.95
N GLY A 606 -12.25 -33.11 6.74
CA GLY A 606 -13.23 -33.91 7.45
C GLY A 606 -14.67 -33.58 7.06
N THR A 607 -15.63 -33.92 7.91
CA THR A 607 -17.07 -33.68 7.71
C THR A 607 -17.61 -32.83 8.85
N HIS A 608 -17.97 -31.58 8.55
CA HIS A 608 -18.62 -30.65 9.48
C HIS A 608 -20.14 -30.79 9.34
N ASN A 609 -20.86 -30.81 10.46
CA ASN A 609 -22.31 -30.80 10.57
C ASN A 609 -22.72 -29.70 11.54
N GLY A 610 -23.86 -29.07 11.28
CA GLY A 610 -24.37 -28.04 12.17
C GLY A 610 -25.61 -27.37 11.64
N THR A 611 -25.89 -26.15 12.12
CA THR A 611 -27.02 -25.34 11.63
C THR A 611 -26.61 -23.93 11.25
N ILE A 612 -27.35 -23.34 10.32
CA ILE A 612 -27.28 -21.94 9.87
C ILE A 612 -28.67 -21.33 10.07
N THR A 613 -28.74 -20.19 10.75
CA THR A 613 -29.96 -19.37 10.91
C THR A 613 -29.67 -17.96 10.39
N PRO A 614 -30.16 -17.59 9.19
CA PRO A 614 -29.86 -16.28 8.60
C PRO A 614 -30.49 -15.11 9.37
N SER A 615 -29.77 -14.00 9.49
CA SER A 615 -30.27 -12.72 10.04
C SER A 615 -31.02 -11.89 8.99
N THR A 616 -30.88 -12.25 7.71
CA THR A 616 -31.55 -11.70 6.52
C THR A 616 -31.67 -12.79 5.45
N ASP A 617 -32.40 -12.54 4.37
CA ASP A 617 -32.49 -13.50 3.26
C ASP A 617 -31.14 -13.62 2.54
N ILE A 618 -30.61 -14.83 2.39
CA ILE A 618 -29.35 -15.11 1.68
C ILE A 618 -29.68 -15.84 0.38
N PHE A 619 -29.41 -15.20 -0.76
CA PHE A 619 -29.48 -15.86 -2.07
C PHE A 619 -28.20 -16.67 -2.28
N VAL A 620 -28.31 -18.00 -2.38
CA VAL A 620 -27.17 -18.92 -2.50
C VAL A 620 -27.13 -19.53 -3.89
N HIS A 621 -25.98 -19.45 -4.56
CA HIS A 621 -25.73 -20.18 -5.81
C HIS A 621 -24.33 -20.80 -5.94
N ARG A 622 -23.33 -20.26 -5.22
CA ARG A 622 -22.10 -21.01 -4.87
C ARG A 622 -21.79 -20.97 -3.37
N MET A 623 -20.91 -21.87 -2.94
CA MET A 623 -20.27 -21.88 -1.63
C MET A 623 -18.74 -21.89 -1.81
N PHE A 624 -18.05 -20.94 -1.19
CA PHE A 624 -16.60 -20.92 -1.06
C PHE A 624 -16.17 -21.54 0.28
N THR A 625 -14.97 -22.10 0.36
CA THR A 625 -14.36 -22.59 1.61
C THR A 625 -13.01 -21.93 1.77
N TYR A 626 -12.80 -21.19 2.87
CA TYR A 626 -11.53 -20.51 3.11
C TYR A 626 -10.44 -21.53 3.40
N SER A 627 -9.30 -21.41 2.74
CA SER A 627 -8.16 -22.30 2.91
C SER A 627 -7.20 -21.83 4.00
N CYS A 628 -6.61 -22.75 4.76
CA CYS A 628 -5.33 -22.41 5.41
C CYS A 628 -4.29 -22.02 4.35
N SER A 629 -3.38 -21.10 4.69
CA SER A 629 -2.42 -20.54 3.72
C SER A 629 -1.55 -21.63 3.10
N GLY A 630 -1.74 -21.93 1.81
CA GLY A 630 -0.97 -22.90 1.02
C GLY A 630 -1.53 -24.33 0.87
N THR A 631 -2.67 -24.69 1.48
CA THR A 631 -3.28 -26.04 1.33
C THR A 631 -4.29 -26.17 0.18
N GLY A 632 -4.64 -25.09 -0.51
CA GLY A 632 -5.65 -25.12 -1.58
C GLY A 632 -7.03 -25.60 -1.09
N GLY A 633 -7.41 -25.16 0.11
CA GLY A 633 -8.68 -25.46 0.78
C GLY A 633 -9.90 -25.42 -0.16
N HIS A 634 -10.68 -26.49 -0.14
CA HIS A 634 -11.93 -26.65 -0.89
C HIS A 634 -12.84 -27.67 -0.20
N SER A 635 -14.14 -27.57 -0.46
CA SER A 635 -15.12 -28.60 -0.11
C SER A 635 -15.29 -29.60 -1.24
N GLU A 636 -15.47 -30.88 -0.92
CA GLU A 636 -15.83 -31.94 -1.88
C GLU A 636 -17.35 -32.10 -2.02
N CYS A 637 -18.11 -31.83 -0.96
CA CYS A 637 -19.55 -32.00 -0.92
C CYS A 637 -20.18 -31.05 0.09
N VAL A 638 -21.32 -30.47 -0.25
CA VAL A 638 -22.17 -29.69 0.65
C VAL A 638 -23.62 -30.14 0.52
N LYS A 639 -24.31 -30.23 1.66
CA LYS A 639 -25.74 -30.46 1.77
C LYS A 639 -26.32 -29.45 2.76
N ILE A 640 -27.43 -28.80 2.41
CA ILE A 640 -28.17 -27.89 3.30
C ILE A 640 -29.65 -28.31 3.29
N TRP A 641 -30.31 -28.37 4.45
CA TRP A 641 -31.72 -28.83 4.54
C TRP A 641 -32.48 -28.35 5.77
N ASN A 642 -33.81 -28.35 5.68
CA ASN A 642 -34.72 -28.27 6.81
C ASN A 642 -35.73 -29.44 6.75
N GLU A 643 -36.87 -29.36 7.45
CA GLU A 643 -37.88 -30.43 7.48
C GLU A 643 -38.54 -30.73 6.12
N THR A 644 -38.63 -29.74 5.21
CA THR A 644 -39.42 -29.83 3.97
C THR A 644 -38.61 -29.62 2.68
N TRP A 645 -37.38 -29.14 2.79
CA TRP A 645 -36.51 -28.81 1.67
C TRP A 645 -35.06 -29.25 1.92
N ASN A 646 -34.36 -29.65 0.85
CA ASN A 646 -32.92 -29.88 0.87
C ASN A 646 -32.27 -29.57 -0.48
N VAL A 647 -30.98 -29.29 -0.46
CA VAL A 647 -30.10 -29.18 -1.62
C VAL A 647 -28.79 -29.92 -1.36
N THR A 648 -28.13 -30.39 -2.42
CA THR A 648 -26.79 -31.00 -2.35
C THR A 648 -26.00 -30.60 -3.60
N ALA A 649 -24.71 -30.34 -3.43
CA ALA A 649 -23.78 -30.12 -4.53
C ALA A 649 -22.44 -30.80 -4.23
N ASN A 650 -21.74 -31.22 -5.28
CA ASN A 650 -20.47 -31.93 -5.20
C ASN A 650 -19.42 -31.21 -6.05
N TRP A 651 -18.18 -31.36 -5.66
CA TRP A 651 -17.02 -30.80 -6.32
C TRP A 651 -16.69 -31.53 -7.63
N ASN A 652 -16.30 -30.77 -8.65
CA ASN A 652 -16.05 -31.28 -10.01
C ASN A 652 -14.56 -31.54 -10.32
N GLY A 653 -13.70 -31.49 -9.29
CA GLY A 653 -12.24 -31.62 -9.39
C GLY A 653 -11.54 -30.30 -9.74
N TYR A 654 -10.22 -30.34 -9.85
CA TYR A 654 -9.34 -29.20 -10.19
C TYR A 654 -9.53 -28.71 -11.64
N LYS A 655 -10.67 -28.09 -11.95
CA LYS A 655 -11.01 -27.51 -13.26
C LYS A 655 -11.86 -26.25 -13.09
N GLY A 656 -11.48 -25.18 -13.79
CA GLY A 656 -12.21 -23.90 -13.72
C GLY A 656 -12.15 -23.29 -12.31
N ASP A 657 -13.26 -22.77 -11.83
CA ASP A 657 -13.43 -22.27 -10.46
C ASP A 657 -13.53 -23.45 -9.46
N TRP A 658 -12.40 -24.11 -9.24
CA TRP A 658 -12.32 -25.31 -8.42
C TRP A 658 -12.35 -25.04 -6.91
N ARG A 659 -12.23 -23.78 -6.46
CA ARG A 659 -12.30 -23.45 -5.02
C ARG A 659 -13.75 -23.34 -4.51
N ASN A 660 -14.70 -23.17 -5.43
CA ASN A 660 -16.13 -23.08 -5.12
C ASN A 660 -16.87 -24.42 -5.37
N ILE A 661 -17.94 -24.65 -4.61
CA ILE A 661 -19.02 -25.57 -5.02
C ILE A 661 -20.19 -24.75 -5.55
N SER A 662 -20.51 -24.94 -6.84
CA SER A 662 -21.71 -24.38 -7.47
C SER A 662 -22.93 -25.29 -7.25
N PHE A 663 -24.09 -24.70 -6.98
CA PHE A 663 -25.37 -25.41 -6.90
C PHE A 663 -26.10 -25.42 -8.25
N ASN A 664 -26.74 -26.53 -8.61
CA ASN A 664 -27.43 -26.69 -9.90
C ASN A 664 -28.58 -25.68 -10.13
N ASN A 665 -29.18 -25.17 -9.05
CA ASN A 665 -30.15 -24.09 -9.06
C ASN A 665 -29.85 -23.19 -7.86
N SER A 666 -29.96 -21.88 -8.04
CA SER A 666 -29.93 -20.93 -6.93
C SER A 666 -31.15 -21.09 -6.02
N PHE A 667 -30.99 -20.80 -4.73
CA PHE A 667 -32.05 -20.86 -3.73
C PHE A 667 -31.89 -19.71 -2.72
N ILE A 668 -32.89 -19.53 -1.84
CA ILE A 668 -32.83 -18.52 -0.77
C ILE A 668 -32.87 -19.25 0.57
N LEU A 669 -31.93 -18.92 1.46
CA LEU A 669 -32.04 -19.21 2.89
C LEU A 669 -32.77 -18.03 3.54
N GLU A 670 -34.04 -18.21 3.85
CA GLU A 670 -34.91 -17.15 4.38
C GLU A 670 -34.53 -16.72 5.81
N LYS A 671 -34.64 -15.41 6.07
CA LYS A 671 -34.42 -14.76 7.37
C LYS A 671 -35.13 -15.48 8.52
N GLY A 672 -34.38 -15.78 9.56
CA GLY A 672 -34.89 -16.36 10.81
C GLY A 672 -35.30 -17.83 10.72
N LYS A 673 -35.10 -18.52 9.59
CA LYS A 673 -35.29 -19.96 9.49
C LYS A 673 -33.98 -20.70 9.70
N THR A 674 -34.00 -21.77 10.48
CA THR A 674 -32.83 -22.62 10.71
C THR A 674 -32.76 -23.72 9.66
N TYR A 675 -31.57 -23.90 9.09
CA TYR A 675 -31.23 -24.95 8.13
C TYR A 675 -30.05 -25.74 8.69
N ASN A 676 -30.13 -27.06 8.64
CA ASN A 676 -29.00 -27.94 8.92
C ASN A 676 -28.03 -27.92 7.73
N TYR A 677 -26.74 -28.12 7.98
CA TYR A 677 -25.74 -28.34 6.96
C TYR A 677 -24.88 -29.58 7.25
N THR A 678 -24.33 -30.15 6.17
CA THR A 678 -23.19 -31.06 6.18
C THR A 678 -22.23 -30.58 5.10
N ILE A 679 -20.98 -30.33 5.46
CA ILE A 679 -19.90 -29.89 4.56
C ILE A 679 -18.74 -30.86 4.72
N ARG A 680 -18.37 -31.55 3.65
CA ARG A 680 -17.18 -32.39 3.61
C ARG A 680 -16.05 -31.64 2.91
N THR A 681 -14.97 -31.40 3.63
CA THR A 681 -13.76 -30.74 3.12
C THR A 681 -12.79 -31.77 2.54
N GLY A 682 -12.17 -31.44 1.40
CA GLY A 682 -11.19 -32.32 0.70
C GLY A 682 -9.73 -31.94 0.95
N SER A 683 -9.53 -30.93 1.78
CA SER A 683 -8.26 -30.30 2.13
C SER A 683 -8.49 -29.49 3.41
N TYR A 684 -7.54 -28.64 3.81
CA TYR A 684 -7.51 -28.00 5.12
C TYR A 684 -8.27 -26.66 5.08
N PRO A 685 -9.54 -26.58 5.56
CA PRO A 685 -10.26 -25.31 5.66
C PRO A 685 -9.69 -24.46 6.80
N GLN A 686 -9.94 -23.15 6.83
CA GLN A 686 -9.87 -22.41 8.09
C GLN A 686 -11.03 -22.87 8.99
N ILE A 687 -10.78 -23.01 10.30
CA ILE A 687 -11.73 -23.56 11.27
C ILE A 687 -11.89 -22.59 12.43
N VAL A 688 -13.14 -22.28 12.76
CA VAL A 688 -13.49 -21.52 13.97
C VAL A 688 -13.76 -22.47 15.12
N HIS A 689 -13.00 -22.31 16.19
CA HIS A 689 -13.11 -23.07 17.44
C HIS A 689 -14.21 -22.48 18.33
N ALA A 690 -15.47 -22.68 17.95
CA ALA A 690 -16.67 -22.33 18.68
C ALA A 690 -17.81 -23.32 18.38
N ASP A 691 -18.66 -23.60 19.37
CA ASP A 691 -19.91 -24.33 19.18
C ASP A 691 -20.94 -23.52 18.37
N SER A 692 -20.90 -22.19 18.49
CA SER A 692 -21.78 -21.26 17.77
C SER A 692 -21.09 -19.91 17.54
N MET A 693 -21.36 -19.30 16.39
CA MET A 693 -20.88 -17.95 16.06
C MET A 693 -21.95 -17.09 15.39
N VAL A 694 -22.06 -15.84 15.84
CA VAL A 694 -22.88 -14.80 15.22
C VAL A 694 -22.02 -14.04 14.21
N VAL A 695 -22.58 -13.80 13.03
CA VAL A 695 -21.87 -13.35 11.82
C VAL A 695 -22.77 -12.40 11.01
N ALA A 696 -22.22 -11.62 10.07
CA ALA A 696 -22.98 -10.57 9.39
C ALA A 696 -24.28 -11.07 8.70
N GLY A 697 -24.27 -12.28 8.14
CA GLY A 697 -25.43 -12.94 7.54
C GLY A 697 -26.31 -13.79 8.48
N GLY A 698 -25.97 -13.99 9.76
CA GLY A 698 -26.76 -14.84 10.65
C GLY A 698 -26.05 -15.43 11.86
N THR A 699 -26.40 -16.67 12.20
CA THR A 699 -25.72 -17.49 13.20
C THR A 699 -25.43 -18.86 12.61
N ILE A 700 -24.20 -19.35 12.78
CA ILE A 700 -23.77 -20.70 12.39
C ILE A 700 -23.33 -21.47 13.64
N ASN A 701 -23.64 -22.75 13.71
CA ASN A 701 -23.31 -23.65 14.82
C ASN A 701 -22.54 -24.87 14.30
N CYS A 702 -21.66 -25.44 15.12
CA CYS A 702 -21.16 -26.81 14.95
C CYS A 702 -22.02 -27.75 15.82
N THR A 703 -22.53 -28.81 15.22
CA THR A 703 -23.14 -29.93 15.94
C THR A 703 -22.17 -31.10 16.02
N SER A 704 -21.41 -31.37 14.95
CA SER A 704 -20.16 -32.12 15.05
C SER A 704 -19.27 -31.96 13.81
N PHE A 705 -17.96 -31.94 14.02
CA PHE A 705 -16.93 -32.09 13.00
C PHE A 705 -16.21 -33.41 13.22
N ILE A 706 -16.16 -34.27 12.20
CA ILE A 706 -15.41 -35.53 12.22
C ILE A 706 -14.22 -35.41 11.27
N ASP A 707 -12.99 -35.45 11.82
CA ASP A 707 -11.78 -35.37 11.01
C ASP A 707 -11.50 -36.66 10.20
N THR A 708 -10.55 -36.60 9.27
CA THR A 708 -10.16 -37.76 8.44
C THR A 708 -9.56 -38.93 9.25
N ASN A 709 -9.15 -38.70 10.51
CA ASN A 709 -8.68 -39.74 11.42
C ASN A 709 -9.82 -40.37 12.26
N GLY A 710 -11.03 -39.79 12.21
CA GLY A 710 -12.22 -40.24 12.93
C GLY A 710 -12.40 -39.62 14.32
N ASN A 711 -11.69 -38.54 14.67
CA ASN A 711 -11.96 -37.79 15.90
C ASN A 711 -13.15 -36.84 15.69
N GLU A 712 -14.01 -36.72 16.69
CA GLU A 712 -15.21 -35.87 16.66
C GLU A 712 -15.06 -34.67 17.62
N TYR A 713 -15.46 -33.49 17.15
CA TYR A 713 -15.36 -32.20 17.85
C TYR A 713 -16.70 -31.46 17.73
N GLU A 714 -17.21 -30.84 18.79
CA GLU A 714 -18.51 -30.13 18.79
C GLU A 714 -18.35 -28.61 18.56
N ASP A 715 -17.11 -28.15 18.39
CA ASP A 715 -16.72 -26.73 18.38
C ASP A 715 -15.94 -26.33 17.12
N TRP A 716 -15.95 -27.11 16.03
CA TRP A 716 -15.12 -26.84 14.84
C TRP A 716 -15.97 -26.47 13.61
N ILE A 717 -16.33 -25.18 13.52
CA ILE A 717 -17.10 -24.61 12.40
C ILE A 717 -16.18 -24.35 11.20
N PRO A 718 -16.51 -24.78 9.98
CA PRO A 718 -15.71 -24.46 8.80
C PRO A 718 -15.94 -23.00 8.37
N ALA A 719 -14.85 -22.28 8.07
CA ALA A 719 -14.96 -20.96 7.46
C ALA A 719 -15.40 -21.09 5.99
N ILE A 720 -16.59 -20.56 5.70
CA ILE A 720 -17.24 -20.63 4.38
C ILE A 720 -17.87 -19.29 4.00
N ARG A 721 -18.11 -19.06 2.71
CA ARG A 721 -18.93 -17.96 2.20
C ARG A 721 -20.07 -18.52 1.34
N LEU A 722 -21.26 -17.93 1.43
CA LEU A 722 -22.45 -18.33 0.69
C LEU A 722 -23.03 -17.12 -0.06
N GLY A 723 -23.29 -17.28 -1.36
CA GLY A 723 -24.17 -16.36 -2.09
C GLY A 723 -23.57 -15.47 -3.17
N GLU A 724 -22.25 -15.57 -3.40
CA GLU A 724 -21.64 -15.06 -4.63
C GLU A 724 -22.15 -15.78 -5.87
#